data_AF-A0A2P6MZM3-F1
#
_entry.id   AF-A0A2P6MZM3-F1
#
_cell.length_a   1.000
_cell.length_b   1.000
_cell.length_c   1.000
_cell.angle_alpha   90.00
_cell.angle_beta   90.00
_cell.angle_gamma   90.00
#
_symmetry.space_group_name_H-M   'P 1'
#
loop_
_entity.id
_entity.type
_entity.pdbx_description
1 polymer ?
#
loop_
_entity_poly.entity_id
_entity_poly.type
_entity_poly.pdbx_seq_one_letter_code
_entity_poly.pdbx_strand_id
1 'polypeptide(L)'
;MSSRSTTDGTRKTSAARPAGSTGTTGVGKATSTSRTTITSSTSISSRSGTKAPIKTSVGVSTSTSSRTATTDATGSRINPSSSTAITPRTTTSRVASAGTSKAPTATRSTADAPPTSITRRLAPSAAFMKAGESNMNFNPSYDDTPVGGAKKTNKVHTFEVQEKKQPATGKVLEKLLQMAQKSGNLNLSDRGLTYIPTDVFQIQELSFDNPDDKWWEREPLKKLDISHNSISIIPDEVAALGEHLTTLIVSNNHISVLPTNLFQLNQLVKLDLSYNKLVDVSDLPFDEISTLSELWLGHNQMKRIPGRLRGCQQLSVLQLDHNCIEEIPASPSFPPKLRSLQLGHNALTTVPASSLQNLSQLTDLGLNDNRLTGVSNLSPLTRLSRFDASHNRLNTMPSFGRDSLVKEVLMGFNNLKRLTEDEDFFKLKELSVVDVQTNQISEIPETIIELRKLNSLDLQNNSLSSLPPQLGFLPLLKKVVLIEGNMLKTYPRPEKGTKALLDYLKTRLPSTELKKEITGGEDEEGLSKSFKMERREMKTTTMHSASSGKMNLSGKKLTQVPDVAWDTPNLSQLVLSQNQLTHLPEQISNLSESIRELAISQNRITFLPDSFSSLHKLTDLDLSSNVIARFPIQILSLQSLRSLNVQSNRMTELPSELFDSLPQLITFSFAYNSVKVFPTFQHEKLETLDCSNNKLTNVDASCIRSCPNLSSLDISNNDIGVLPPELGLTQLKNLNIRGNPMRALLPYMDKPSETLLKYLRGRIA
;
A
#
# COMPACT_ATOMS: atom_id res chain seq x y z
N MET A 1 -53.90 35.39 52.18
CA MET A 1 -55.01 36.25 51.73
C MET A 1 -54.82 36.57 50.26
N SER A 2 -55.83 36.70 49.38
CA SER A 2 -57.04 35.86 49.17
C SER A 2 -57.96 36.56 48.14
N SER A 3 -57.91 36.21 46.85
CA SER A 3 -58.92 36.67 45.87
C SER A 3 -58.89 35.93 44.53
N ARG A 4 -60.04 35.31 44.18
CA ARG A 4 -60.82 35.37 42.90
C ARG A 4 -60.11 35.28 41.52
N SER A 5 -60.68 34.64 40.48
CA SER A 5 -61.90 33.78 40.37
C SER A 5 -62.07 33.10 39.00
N THR A 6 -62.91 32.05 38.95
CA THR A 6 -63.77 31.54 37.83
C THR A 6 -63.18 31.10 36.47
N THR A 7 -63.39 29.81 36.11
CA THR A 7 -64.30 29.35 35.01
C THR A 7 -64.45 27.80 34.97
N ASP A 8 -65.30 27.27 34.07
CA ASP A 8 -65.83 25.89 33.90
C ASP A 8 -64.82 24.72 33.72
N GLY A 9 -65.20 23.43 33.78
CA GLY A 9 -66.50 22.82 34.13
C GLY A 9 -66.61 21.28 33.93
N THR A 10 -67.08 20.57 34.97
CA THR A 10 -67.80 19.25 35.06
C THR A 10 -67.54 18.02 34.14
N ARG A 11 -67.81 16.75 34.52
CA ARG A 11 -67.69 15.98 35.80
C ARG A 11 -67.88 14.45 35.54
N LYS A 12 -67.63 13.58 36.53
CA LYS A 12 -67.69 12.09 36.47
C LYS A 12 -69.06 11.46 36.82
N THR A 13 -69.39 10.30 36.21
CA THR A 13 -70.36 9.22 36.62
C THR A 13 -70.16 7.96 35.72
N SER A 14 -70.76 6.76 35.92
CA SER A 14 -70.78 5.87 37.12
C SER A 14 -71.35 4.44 36.86
N ALA A 15 -70.62 3.39 37.28
CA ALA A 15 -71.07 2.06 37.78
C ALA A 15 -71.68 0.91 36.89
N ALA A 16 -71.07 -0.29 37.04
CA ALA A 16 -71.64 -1.63 37.36
C ALA A 16 -72.38 -2.59 36.36
N ARG A 17 -71.76 -3.79 36.16
CA ARG A 17 -72.31 -5.20 36.08
C ARG A 17 -73.33 -5.57 34.96
N PRO A 18 -73.70 -6.87 34.75
CA PRO A 18 -73.19 -8.15 35.29
C PRO A 18 -72.69 -9.14 34.17
N ALA A 19 -72.71 -10.46 34.43
CA ALA A 19 -72.21 -11.54 33.55
C ALA A 19 -73.33 -12.44 32.97
N GLY A 20 -72.99 -13.34 32.04
CA GLY A 20 -73.85 -14.43 31.54
C GLY A 20 -73.02 -15.63 31.06
N SER A 21 -73.55 -16.86 31.16
CA SER A 21 -72.76 -18.09 31.00
C SER A 21 -73.52 -19.28 30.38
N THR A 22 -73.01 -19.81 29.28
CA THR A 22 -73.31 -21.14 28.69
C THR A 22 -72.05 -21.64 27.95
N GLY A 23 -71.83 -22.93 27.70
CA GLY A 23 -72.61 -24.10 28.12
C GLY A 23 -72.47 -25.30 27.16
N THR A 24 -71.30 -25.97 27.14
CA THR A 24 -71.05 -27.33 26.60
C THR A 24 -71.77 -27.72 25.28
N THR A 25 -71.12 -27.65 24.11
CA THR A 25 -70.45 -28.78 23.41
C THR A 25 -69.91 -28.29 22.03
N GLY A 26 -69.08 -29.01 21.25
CA GLY A 26 -68.41 -30.31 21.44
C GLY A 26 -67.91 -30.91 20.10
N VAL A 27 -67.10 -31.99 20.15
CA VAL A 27 -66.46 -32.73 19.01
C VAL A 27 -65.41 -31.93 18.21
N GLY A 28 -64.22 -32.50 17.99
CA GLY A 28 -63.16 -31.88 17.17
C GLY A 28 -61.70 -32.17 17.59
N LYS A 29 -61.35 -33.41 17.95
CA LYS A 29 -59.94 -33.78 18.26
C LYS A 29 -59.13 -33.99 16.98
N ALA A 30 -57.98 -33.31 16.87
CA ALA A 30 -56.74 -33.88 16.34
C ALA A 30 -55.53 -32.97 16.66
N THR A 31 -54.82 -33.24 17.76
CA THR A 31 -53.47 -32.70 17.99
C THR A 31 -52.43 -33.76 17.65
N SER A 32 -51.33 -33.36 17.02
CA SER A 32 -50.05 -34.05 17.20
C SER A 32 -48.89 -33.06 17.04
N THR A 33 -47.91 -33.21 17.91
CA THR A 33 -46.66 -32.45 17.95
C THR A 33 -45.51 -33.44 18.07
N SER A 34 -44.28 -32.93 17.88
CA SER A 34 -43.05 -33.34 18.58
C SER A 34 -41.92 -33.98 17.76
N ARG A 35 -40.71 -33.56 18.16
CA ARG A 35 -39.45 -34.33 18.22
C ARG A 35 -39.70 -35.84 18.46
N THR A 36 -38.86 -36.76 17.98
CA THR A 36 -37.61 -37.14 18.69
C THR A 36 -36.54 -37.82 17.82
N THR A 37 -35.35 -37.94 18.41
CA THR A 37 -34.22 -38.80 18.02
C THR A 37 -34.38 -40.26 18.49
N ILE A 38 -33.39 -41.14 18.18
CA ILE A 38 -32.85 -42.28 19.00
C ILE A 38 -32.73 -43.67 18.28
N THR A 39 -31.59 -44.35 18.55
CA THR A 39 -31.22 -45.79 18.43
C THR A 39 -30.95 -46.54 17.11
N SER A 40 -29.92 -47.40 17.22
CA SER A 40 -29.51 -48.59 16.45
C SER A 40 -30.26 -49.87 16.94
N SER A 41 -30.15 -51.10 16.40
CA SER A 41 -29.30 -51.77 15.38
C SER A 41 -30.16 -52.83 14.59
N THR A 42 -29.82 -54.07 14.16
CA THR A 42 -28.66 -55.00 14.32
C THR A 42 -28.62 -56.11 13.24
N SER A 43 -27.41 -56.48 12.79
CA SER A 43 -26.91 -57.78 12.26
C SER A 43 -27.78 -58.81 11.52
N ILE A 44 -27.27 -59.35 10.40
CA ILE A 44 -26.81 -60.76 10.26
C ILE A 44 -25.85 -60.93 9.04
N SER A 45 -25.08 -62.02 9.05
CA SER A 45 -23.89 -62.46 8.27
C SER A 45 -23.91 -62.39 6.71
N SER A 46 -22.83 -62.63 5.93
CA SER A 46 -21.56 -63.37 6.19
C SER A 46 -20.35 -63.01 5.26
N ARG A 47 -19.12 -63.36 5.72
CA ARG A 47 -17.81 -63.72 5.06
C ARG A 47 -17.52 -63.36 3.57
N SER A 48 -16.28 -63.10 3.09
CA SER A 48 -14.90 -62.88 3.64
C SER A 48 -13.91 -62.67 2.44
N GLY A 49 -12.64 -62.22 2.51
CA GLY A 49 -11.75 -61.76 3.60
C GLY A 49 -10.23 -61.79 3.21
N THR A 50 -9.34 -61.34 4.11
CA THR A 50 -7.83 -61.47 4.09
C THR A 50 -6.99 -60.69 3.03
N LYS A 51 -5.66 -60.56 3.27
CA LYS A 51 -4.72 -59.59 2.63
C LYS A 51 -3.40 -60.23 2.11
N ALA A 52 -2.95 -59.84 0.90
CA ALA A 52 -1.54 -59.68 0.44
C ALA A 52 -0.57 -60.91 0.53
N PRO A 53 0.75 -60.85 0.18
CA PRO A 53 1.58 -59.81 -0.47
C PRO A 53 2.64 -60.30 -1.54
N ILE A 54 3.55 -59.41 -1.98
CA ILE A 54 4.98 -59.62 -2.44
C ILE A 54 5.35 -60.08 -3.90
N LYS A 55 6.10 -59.18 -4.57
CA LYS A 55 7.26 -59.27 -5.54
C LYS A 55 7.27 -60.13 -6.85
N THR A 56 8.11 -59.61 -7.78
CA THR A 56 8.76 -60.16 -9.02
C THR A 56 8.00 -60.06 -10.36
N SER A 57 8.63 -59.94 -11.56
CA SER A 57 9.81 -59.16 -12.04
C SER A 57 10.05 -59.32 -13.56
N VAL A 58 10.39 -58.24 -14.29
CA VAL A 58 11.15 -58.20 -15.59
C VAL A 58 10.53 -58.82 -16.87
N GLY A 59 10.71 -58.14 -18.03
CA GLY A 59 10.41 -58.62 -19.40
C GLY A 59 10.01 -57.50 -20.39
N VAL A 60 10.91 -56.63 -20.85
CA VAL A 60 11.57 -56.66 -22.19
C VAL A 60 10.58 -56.52 -23.38
N SER A 61 10.56 -55.39 -24.09
CA SER A 61 11.41 -55.06 -25.27
C SER A 61 11.32 -53.54 -25.58
N THR A 62 12.36 -52.77 -25.94
CA THR A 62 13.20 -52.72 -27.18
C THR A 62 12.38 -52.49 -28.47
N SER A 63 12.72 -51.60 -29.43
CA SER A 63 14.07 -51.15 -29.87
C SER A 63 14.11 -49.81 -30.66
N THR A 64 15.32 -49.24 -30.73
CA THR A 64 15.98 -48.33 -31.71
C THR A 64 15.31 -48.06 -33.08
N SER A 65 15.29 -46.89 -33.76
CA SER A 65 16.12 -45.64 -33.86
C SER A 65 17.02 -45.52 -35.12
N SER A 66 16.71 -44.59 -36.05
CA SER A 66 17.60 -44.02 -37.12
C SER A 66 16.81 -43.06 -38.05
N ARG A 67 17.37 -42.47 -39.13
CA ARG A 67 18.38 -41.39 -39.23
C ARG A 67 18.37 -40.84 -40.69
N THR A 68 18.39 -39.51 -40.88
CA THR A 68 18.84 -38.75 -42.09
C THR A 68 18.35 -39.06 -43.53
N ALA A 69 17.52 -38.14 -44.06
CA ALA A 69 17.76 -37.28 -45.25
C ALA A 69 17.79 -37.82 -46.71
N THR A 70 17.64 -36.86 -47.66
CA THR A 70 17.84 -36.92 -49.15
C THR A 70 16.80 -37.69 -49.98
N THR A 71 16.45 -37.37 -51.25
CA THR A 71 16.47 -36.14 -52.10
C THR A 71 15.63 -36.40 -53.36
N ASP A 72 15.15 -35.34 -54.04
CA ASP A 72 14.87 -35.27 -55.50
C ASP A 72 13.80 -36.18 -56.15
N ALA A 73 13.31 -35.96 -57.38
CA ALA A 73 13.04 -34.71 -58.14
C ALA A 73 12.20 -35.02 -59.43
N THR A 74 11.80 -33.96 -60.15
CA THR A 74 11.24 -33.93 -61.53
C THR A 74 9.77 -34.39 -61.73
N GLY A 75 8.97 -33.76 -62.61
CA GLY A 75 9.17 -32.51 -63.35
C GLY A 75 8.15 -32.25 -64.49
N SER A 76 8.34 -31.16 -65.26
CA SER A 76 7.61 -30.78 -66.50
C SER A 76 6.21 -30.14 -66.30
N ARG A 77 5.66 -29.17 -67.08
CA ARG A 77 6.08 -28.15 -68.10
C ARG A 77 4.82 -27.25 -68.40
N ILE A 78 4.83 -26.01 -68.92
CA ILE A 78 5.86 -24.95 -69.15
C ILE A 78 5.16 -23.55 -69.32
N ASN A 79 5.93 -22.53 -69.73
CA ASN A 79 5.64 -21.09 -69.96
C ASN A 79 5.06 -20.79 -71.39
N PRO A 80 4.84 -19.52 -71.91
CA PRO A 80 5.46 -18.22 -71.52
C PRO A 80 4.67 -16.88 -71.62
N SER A 81 5.32 -15.82 -71.13
CA SER A 81 5.23 -14.37 -71.53
C SER A 81 3.95 -13.59 -71.23
N SER A 82 3.96 -12.28 -70.88
CA SER A 82 4.98 -11.33 -70.35
C SER A 82 4.20 -10.09 -69.78
N SER A 83 4.72 -8.98 -69.25
CA SER A 83 6.03 -8.29 -69.07
C SER A 83 5.92 -7.40 -67.78
N THR A 84 6.74 -6.42 -67.36
CA THR A 84 7.95 -5.68 -67.82
C THR A 84 8.79 -5.28 -66.56
N ALA A 85 9.78 -4.39 -66.65
CA ALA A 85 10.60 -3.89 -65.51
C ALA A 85 11.18 -2.48 -65.75
N ILE A 86 11.85 -1.88 -64.75
CA ILE A 86 12.90 -0.84 -64.88
C ILE A 86 13.79 -0.85 -63.61
N THR A 87 15.07 -0.45 -63.75
CA THR A 87 16.13 -0.65 -62.72
C THR A 87 17.08 0.56 -62.56
N PRO A 88 17.84 0.65 -61.46
CA PRO A 88 19.03 1.49 -61.35
C PRO A 88 20.33 0.75 -61.77
N ARG A 89 21.34 1.54 -62.18
CA ARG A 89 22.72 1.13 -62.55
C ARG A 89 23.61 0.97 -61.28
N THR A 90 24.83 0.40 -61.28
CA THR A 90 26.03 0.76 -62.10
C THR A 90 27.15 -0.29 -62.04
N THR A 91 27.98 -0.32 -63.10
CA THR A 91 29.32 -0.96 -63.15
C THR A 91 30.21 -0.17 -64.12
N THR A 92 31.56 -0.32 -64.01
CA THR A 92 32.62 0.23 -64.90
C THR A 92 32.81 1.77 -64.87
N SER A 93 33.99 2.39 -65.08
CA SER A 93 35.38 1.89 -65.22
C SER A 93 36.45 2.95 -64.87
N ARG A 94 37.55 2.52 -64.24
CA ARG A 94 38.99 2.71 -64.59
C ARG A 94 39.39 3.90 -65.51
N VAL A 95 40.47 4.66 -65.13
CA VAL A 95 41.66 5.10 -65.94
C VAL A 95 42.28 6.44 -65.45
N ALA A 96 43.61 6.54 -65.57
CA ALA A 96 44.49 7.75 -65.59
C ALA A 96 44.85 8.50 -64.28
N SER A 97 45.90 9.32 -64.41
CA SER A 97 46.75 9.87 -63.34
C SER A 97 47.44 11.18 -63.76
N ALA A 98 48.06 11.86 -62.78
CA ALA A 98 48.77 13.15 -62.87
C ALA A 98 47.91 14.40 -63.17
N GLY A 99 48.26 15.61 -62.71
CA GLY A 99 49.31 15.98 -61.72
C GLY A 99 50.16 17.18 -62.13
N THR A 100 49.85 18.37 -61.62
CA THR A 100 50.64 19.62 -61.77
C THR A 100 50.53 20.51 -60.51
N SER A 101 51.29 21.62 -60.46
CA SER A 101 51.82 22.16 -59.19
C SER A 101 51.63 23.66 -58.93
N LYS A 102 51.59 24.03 -57.64
CA LYS A 102 52.05 25.29 -56.99
C LYS A 102 51.42 26.65 -57.39
N ALA A 103 50.74 27.24 -56.41
CA ALA A 103 50.98 28.55 -55.74
C ALA A 103 51.59 29.77 -56.48
N PRO A 104 51.26 31.00 -56.02
CA PRO A 104 52.35 31.81 -55.41
C PRO A 104 52.00 32.66 -54.16
N THR A 105 53.03 32.85 -53.30
CA THR A 105 53.40 33.95 -52.35
C THR A 105 52.35 34.98 -51.85
N ALA A 106 52.16 35.28 -50.54
CA ALA A 106 53.07 35.68 -49.42
C ALA A 106 53.29 37.23 -49.32
N THR A 107 53.55 37.88 -48.16
CA THR A 107 54.01 37.50 -46.78
C THR A 107 53.03 38.09 -45.69
N ARG A 108 53.28 38.40 -44.39
CA ARG A 108 54.45 38.50 -43.47
C ARG A 108 54.00 38.56 -41.97
N SER A 109 54.88 38.17 -41.02
CA SER A 109 55.00 38.65 -39.60
C SER A 109 53.85 38.40 -38.58
N THR A 110 54.08 38.06 -37.29
CA THR A 110 55.28 37.53 -36.57
C THR A 110 54.90 36.95 -35.18
N ALA A 111 55.73 36.01 -34.68
CA ALA A 111 56.01 35.66 -33.27
C ALA A 111 55.06 34.76 -32.42
N ASP A 112 55.74 33.89 -31.64
CA ASP A 112 55.41 33.14 -30.41
C ASP A 112 54.29 32.07 -30.34
N ALA A 113 54.45 31.19 -29.35
CA ALA A 113 53.94 29.80 -29.32
C ALA A 113 53.80 29.22 -27.89
N PRO A 114 53.18 28.03 -27.73
CA PRO A 114 53.27 27.21 -26.51
C PRO A 114 54.00 25.85 -26.72
N PRO A 115 54.92 25.42 -25.83
CA PRO A 115 55.65 24.15 -25.94
C PRO A 115 55.06 22.99 -25.11
N THR A 116 55.57 21.77 -25.35
CA THR A 116 55.15 20.52 -24.69
C THR A 116 56.20 19.96 -23.71
N SER A 117 55.74 19.58 -22.50
CA SER A 117 56.14 18.41 -21.67
C SER A 117 57.63 18.14 -21.25
N ILE A 118 57.77 17.17 -20.30
CA ILE A 118 58.96 16.36 -19.94
C ILE A 118 59.89 16.83 -18.76
N THR A 119 59.60 16.29 -17.55
CA THR A 119 60.54 15.96 -16.43
C THR A 119 61.18 17.12 -15.60
N ARG A 120 61.87 16.94 -14.45
CA ARG A 120 62.37 15.74 -13.72
C ARG A 120 62.65 16.03 -12.21
N ARG A 121 62.39 15.05 -11.31
CA ARG A 121 62.88 14.97 -9.88
C ARG A 121 62.40 16.12 -8.95
N LEU A 122 62.43 16.03 -7.60
CA LEU A 122 63.17 15.18 -6.66
C LEU A 122 62.29 14.49 -5.59
N ALA A 123 62.86 13.43 -5.01
CA ALA A 123 62.62 12.87 -3.67
C ALA A 123 64.03 12.48 -3.12
N PRO A 124 64.22 12.06 -1.84
CA PRO A 124 63.25 11.82 -0.77
C PRO A 124 63.62 12.46 0.59
N SER A 125 62.75 12.29 1.60
CA SER A 125 63.15 11.89 2.96
C SER A 125 61.96 11.25 3.69
N ALA A 126 62.19 10.55 4.80
CA ALA A 126 61.17 9.85 5.56
C ALA A 126 61.24 10.21 7.05
N ALA A 127 60.10 10.13 7.77
CA ALA A 127 59.85 9.08 8.78
C ALA A 127 58.80 9.47 9.85
N PHE A 128 58.27 8.42 10.49
CA PHE A 128 57.54 8.36 11.77
C PHE A 128 56.08 8.84 11.88
N MET A 129 55.41 8.18 12.83
CA MET A 129 53.97 8.21 13.10
C MET A 129 53.64 9.19 14.23
N LYS A 130 52.41 9.72 14.23
CA LYS A 130 51.36 9.23 15.16
C LYS A 130 49.99 9.78 14.78
N ALA A 131 48.95 8.98 15.02
CA ALA A 131 47.58 9.47 15.06
C ALA A 131 47.30 10.12 16.42
N GLY A 132 46.38 11.09 16.43
CA GLY A 132 45.84 11.71 17.63
C GLY A 132 44.39 12.12 17.36
N GLU A 133 43.49 11.75 18.26
CA GLU A 133 42.06 12.02 18.12
C GLU A 133 41.75 13.48 18.51
N SER A 134 40.84 14.14 17.80
CA SER A 134 40.35 15.47 18.16
C SER A 134 38.82 15.53 18.03
N ASN A 135 38.15 15.27 19.15
CA ASN A 135 36.70 15.32 19.26
C ASN A 135 36.22 16.78 19.37
N MET A 136 35.19 17.17 18.62
CA MET A 136 34.52 18.48 18.79
C MET A 136 33.00 18.33 18.67
N ASN A 137 32.32 18.48 19.80
CA ASN A 137 30.86 18.58 19.85
C ASN A 137 30.39 19.95 19.34
N PHE A 138 29.26 19.96 18.64
CA PHE A 138 28.38 21.13 18.59
C PHE A 138 27.11 20.82 19.40
N ASN A 139 26.62 21.79 20.16
CA ASN A 139 25.44 21.67 21.03
C ASN A 139 24.71 23.02 21.10
N PRO A 140 23.38 23.08 20.90
CA PRO A 140 22.57 24.24 21.22
C PRO A 140 21.78 24.05 22.52
N SER A 141 22.17 24.85 23.52
CA SER A 141 21.48 25.22 24.75
C SER A 141 19.94 25.25 24.75
N TYR A 142 19.35 24.98 25.93
CA TYR A 142 18.16 25.70 26.40
C TYR A 142 18.23 25.92 27.92
N ASP A 143 17.83 27.10 28.38
CA ASP A 143 17.97 27.52 29.78
C ASP A 143 16.83 27.07 30.71
N ASP A 144 17.25 26.41 31.79
CA ASP A 144 16.93 26.66 33.21
C ASP A 144 16.17 28.00 33.49
N THR A 145 15.20 28.14 34.40
CA THR A 145 15.19 27.83 35.85
C THR A 145 13.72 27.80 36.40
N PRO A 146 13.39 27.86 37.72
CA PRO A 146 12.99 26.65 38.46
C PRO A 146 11.68 26.78 39.28
N VAL A 147 11.31 25.73 40.04
CA VAL A 147 10.93 25.78 41.48
C VAL A 147 10.57 24.39 42.03
N GLY A 148 11.17 24.03 43.18
CA GLY A 148 10.51 23.30 44.28
C GLY A 148 10.18 21.80 44.18
N GLY A 149 11.06 20.94 44.71
CA GLY A 149 10.61 19.87 45.62
C GLY A 149 11.11 18.42 45.39
N ALA A 150 11.35 17.73 46.52
CA ALA A 150 11.48 16.27 46.70
C ALA A 150 12.51 15.47 45.85
N LYS A 151 13.63 15.10 46.50
CA LYS A 151 14.68 14.23 45.92
C LYS A 151 14.28 12.75 45.91
N LYS A 152 14.41 12.08 44.76
CA LYS A 152 14.82 10.66 44.66
C LYS A 152 15.81 10.51 43.50
N THR A 153 17.06 10.22 43.81
CA THR A 153 18.17 10.19 42.84
C THR A 153 18.37 8.79 42.25
N ASN A 154 17.93 8.57 41.02
CA ASN A 154 18.44 7.46 40.21
C ASN A 154 19.87 7.77 39.79
N LYS A 155 20.82 6.85 40.01
CA LYS A 155 22.15 6.94 39.42
C LYS A 155 22.08 6.56 37.95
N VAL A 156 22.27 7.54 37.06
CA VAL A 156 22.58 7.29 35.65
C VAL A 156 23.86 6.46 35.61
N HIS A 157 23.85 5.32 34.91
CA HIS A 157 25.07 4.58 34.63
C HIS A 157 25.83 5.32 33.54
N THR A 158 26.97 5.92 33.91
CA THR A 158 28.05 6.23 32.98
C THR A 158 28.53 4.95 32.29
N PHE A 159 28.97 5.05 31.04
CA PHE A 159 29.71 3.97 30.40
C PHE A 159 31.05 3.78 31.13
N GLU A 160 31.09 2.81 32.04
CA GLU A 160 32.36 2.32 32.59
C GLU A 160 33.11 1.60 31.48
N VAL A 161 34.38 1.99 31.27
CA VAL A 161 35.31 1.18 30.49
C VAL A 161 35.50 -0.11 31.28
N GLN A 162 34.98 -1.23 30.75
CA GLN A 162 35.14 -2.52 31.41
C GLN A 162 36.63 -2.88 31.49
N GLU A 163 37.16 -2.90 32.71
CA GLU A 163 38.47 -3.50 32.98
C GLU A 163 38.39 -4.98 32.63
N LYS A 164 39.08 -5.39 31.56
CA LYS A 164 39.12 -6.78 31.10
C LYS A 164 39.38 -7.72 32.27
N LYS A 165 38.44 -8.62 32.55
CA LYS A 165 38.57 -9.53 33.70
C LYS A 165 39.81 -10.41 33.49
N GLN A 166 40.46 -10.78 34.60
CA GLN A 166 41.61 -11.69 34.54
C GLN A 166 41.26 -12.97 33.75
N PRO A 167 42.18 -13.47 32.91
CA PRO A 167 41.92 -14.63 32.06
C PRO A 167 41.55 -15.86 32.91
N ALA A 168 40.63 -16.68 32.38
CA ALA A 168 40.14 -17.88 33.05
C ALA A 168 41.16 -19.03 32.94
N THR A 169 42.28 -18.89 33.64
CA THR A 169 43.41 -19.84 33.64
C THR A 169 43.80 -20.25 35.06
N GLY A 170 43.97 -21.56 35.31
CA GLY A 170 44.36 -22.11 36.62
C GLY A 170 43.36 -21.75 37.72
N LYS A 171 43.87 -21.31 38.89
CA LYS A 171 43.10 -21.04 40.12
C LYS A 171 41.92 -20.06 40.00
N VAL A 172 41.86 -19.26 38.93
CA VAL A 172 40.68 -18.41 38.62
C VAL A 172 39.56 -19.25 38.01
N LEU A 173 39.88 -20.17 37.10
CA LEU A 173 38.93 -21.10 36.48
C LEU A 173 38.41 -22.12 37.52
N GLU A 174 39.30 -22.73 38.30
CA GLU A 174 38.94 -23.66 39.40
C GLU A 174 37.84 -23.08 40.31
N LYS A 175 38.00 -21.84 40.76
CA LYS A 175 37.02 -21.14 41.62
C LYS A 175 35.70 -20.88 40.92
N LEU A 176 35.72 -20.56 39.61
CA LEU A 176 34.50 -20.34 38.83
C LEU A 176 33.75 -21.66 38.59
N LEU A 177 34.47 -22.76 38.38
CA LEU A 177 33.89 -24.11 38.28
C LEU A 177 33.26 -24.56 39.61
N GLN A 178 33.94 -24.34 40.75
CA GLN A 178 33.36 -24.58 42.08
C GLN A 178 32.10 -23.74 42.35
N MET A 179 32.09 -22.47 41.93
CA MET A 179 30.90 -21.60 42.04
C MET A 179 29.76 -22.07 41.12
N ALA A 180 30.08 -22.56 39.92
CA ALA A 180 29.10 -23.12 39.00
C ALA A 180 28.53 -24.46 39.50
N GLN A 181 29.35 -25.35 40.06
CA GLN A 181 28.90 -26.58 40.72
C GLN A 181 27.90 -26.32 41.86
N LYS A 182 27.98 -25.18 42.57
CA LYS A 182 27.03 -24.81 43.63
C LYS A 182 25.83 -23.97 43.16
N SER A 183 25.73 -23.62 41.88
CA SER A 183 24.70 -22.68 41.39
C SER A 183 24.09 -23.03 40.03
N GLY A 184 24.61 -24.03 39.32
CA GLY A 184 24.25 -24.36 37.95
C GLY A 184 24.60 -23.29 36.91
N ASN A 185 25.37 -22.25 37.27
CA ASN A 185 25.64 -21.09 36.42
C ASN A 185 27.16 -20.84 36.29
N LEU A 186 27.73 -21.01 35.10
CA LEU A 186 29.11 -20.65 34.80
C LEU A 186 29.20 -19.40 33.92
N ASN A 187 29.98 -18.41 34.36
CA ASN A 187 30.28 -17.19 33.60
C ASN A 187 31.80 -17.03 33.41
N LEU A 188 32.23 -17.14 32.15
CA LEU A 188 33.59 -16.90 31.67
C LEU A 188 33.63 -15.72 30.68
N SER A 189 32.63 -14.83 30.69
CA SER A 189 32.54 -13.74 29.71
C SER A 189 33.59 -12.66 29.95
N ASP A 190 34.07 -12.00 28.89
CA ASP A 190 35.18 -11.02 28.95
C ASP A 190 36.40 -11.53 29.72
N ARG A 191 36.97 -12.66 29.27
CA ARG A 191 38.19 -13.26 29.86
C ARG A 191 39.29 -13.56 28.82
N GLY A 192 39.15 -13.04 27.60
CA GLY A 192 40.13 -13.21 26.52
C GLY A 192 40.33 -14.66 26.07
N LEU A 193 39.35 -15.54 26.27
CA LEU A 193 39.44 -16.95 25.92
C LEU A 193 39.47 -17.14 24.39
N THR A 194 40.38 -17.95 23.89
CA THR A 194 40.46 -18.35 22.46
C THR A 194 39.84 -19.73 22.18
N TYR A 195 39.60 -20.51 23.22
CA TYR A 195 38.96 -21.82 23.22
C TYR A 195 38.11 -21.99 24.50
N ILE A 196 37.18 -22.94 24.49
CA ILE A 196 36.42 -23.34 25.70
C ILE A 196 37.28 -24.34 26.49
N PRO A 197 37.59 -24.12 27.77
CA PRO A 197 38.36 -25.08 28.57
C PRO A 197 37.61 -26.41 28.70
N THR A 198 38.30 -27.53 28.50
CA THR A 198 37.71 -28.88 28.52
C THR A 198 37.01 -29.20 29.85
N ASP A 199 37.56 -28.68 30.96
CA ASP A 199 37.02 -28.72 32.32
C ASP A 199 35.54 -28.29 32.42
N VAL A 200 35.07 -27.43 31.50
CA VAL A 200 33.67 -26.97 31.45
C VAL A 200 32.72 -28.10 31.07
N PHE A 201 33.13 -29.04 30.21
CA PHE A 201 32.31 -30.15 29.74
C PHE A 201 32.27 -31.32 30.75
N GLN A 202 33.29 -31.42 31.62
CA GLN A 202 33.41 -32.43 32.67
C GLN A 202 33.06 -31.88 34.07
N ILE A 203 32.38 -30.73 34.15
CA ILE A 203 32.20 -29.97 35.40
C ILE A 203 31.50 -30.76 36.53
N GLN A 204 30.67 -31.76 36.21
CA GLN A 204 30.06 -32.68 37.18
C GLN A 204 31.08 -33.66 37.79
N GLU A 205 32.05 -34.13 36.99
CA GLU A 205 33.05 -35.14 37.36
C GLU A 205 34.21 -34.55 38.16
N LEU A 206 34.49 -33.24 38.00
CA LEU A 206 35.58 -32.56 38.70
C LEU A 206 35.42 -32.63 40.23
N SER A 207 36.43 -33.17 40.89
CA SER A 207 36.63 -33.06 42.35
C SER A 207 37.70 -32.00 42.63
N PHE A 208 37.44 -31.13 43.60
CA PHE A 208 38.42 -30.16 44.09
C PHE A 208 38.76 -30.49 45.55
N ASP A 209 40.01 -30.31 45.96
CA ASP A 209 40.47 -30.57 47.33
C ASP A 209 39.94 -29.51 48.32
N ASN A 210 38.63 -29.55 48.58
CA ASN A 210 37.90 -28.65 49.45
C ASN A 210 37.09 -29.48 50.47
N PRO A 211 37.37 -29.37 51.79
CA PRO A 211 36.69 -30.18 52.81
C PRO A 211 35.18 -29.90 52.94
N ASP A 212 34.69 -28.79 52.40
CA ASP A 212 33.27 -28.41 52.36
C ASP A 212 32.57 -28.75 51.00
N ASP A 213 33.17 -29.60 50.16
CA ASP A 213 32.58 -30.06 48.89
C ASP A 213 31.69 -31.30 49.09
N LYS A 214 30.42 -31.05 49.39
CA LYS A 214 29.38 -32.08 49.45
C LYS A 214 28.83 -32.31 48.04
N TRP A 215 29.19 -33.44 47.43
CA TRP A 215 28.78 -33.77 46.07
C TRP A 215 27.26 -33.81 45.84
N TRP A 216 26.45 -34.05 46.88
CA TRP A 216 24.98 -34.03 46.84
C TRP A 216 24.34 -32.63 46.93
N GLU A 217 25.12 -31.58 47.22
CA GLU A 217 24.69 -30.18 47.15
C GLU A 217 25.11 -29.53 45.81
N ARG A 218 25.61 -30.33 44.85
CA ARG A 218 26.00 -29.86 43.51
C ARG A 218 24.79 -29.76 42.59
N GLU A 219 24.64 -28.60 41.95
CA GLU A 219 23.67 -28.31 40.91
C GLU A 219 24.29 -28.51 39.52
N PRO A 220 23.63 -29.21 38.59
CA PRO A 220 24.17 -29.40 37.24
C PRO A 220 24.19 -28.09 36.45
N LEU A 221 25.09 -27.99 35.46
CA LEU A 221 25.27 -26.78 34.67
C LEU A 221 24.04 -26.48 33.78
N LYS A 222 23.23 -25.51 34.22
CA LYS A 222 22.00 -25.02 33.58
C LYS A 222 22.26 -23.81 32.68
N LYS A 223 23.24 -22.96 33.03
CA LYS A 223 23.64 -21.81 32.21
C LYS A 223 25.14 -21.75 32.00
N LEU A 224 25.54 -21.59 30.74
CA LEU A 224 26.92 -21.31 30.33
C LEU A 224 26.96 -19.99 29.57
N ASP A 225 27.77 -19.05 30.08
CA ASP A 225 28.03 -17.75 29.45
C ASP A 225 29.53 -17.60 29.20
N ILE A 226 29.90 -17.62 27.92
CA ILE A 226 31.27 -17.48 27.41
C ILE A 226 31.38 -16.30 26.43
N SER A 227 30.46 -15.32 26.54
CA SER A 227 30.38 -14.15 25.66
C SER A 227 31.59 -13.22 25.76
N HIS A 228 31.77 -12.32 24.78
CA HIS A 228 32.84 -11.32 24.75
C HIS A 228 34.24 -11.95 24.89
N ASN A 229 34.54 -12.95 24.05
CA ASN A 229 35.81 -13.64 24.02
C ASN A 229 36.35 -13.67 22.56
N SER A 230 37.32 -14.53 22.27
CA SER A 230 37.91 -14.70 20.92
C SER A 230 37.80 -16.14 20.43
N ILE A 231 36.77 -16.86 20.89
CA ILE A 231 36.52 -18.26 20.59
C ILE A 231 36.11 -18.39 19.13
N SER A 232 36.81 -19.24 18.37
CA SER A 232 36.58 -19.41 16.93
C SER A 232 35.85 -20.70 16.56
N ILE A 233 35.78 -21.67 17.47
CA ILE A 233 35.17 -22.99 17.29
C ILE A 233 34.47 -23.38 18.60
N ILE A 234 33.25 -23.91 18.53
CA ILE A 234 32.64 -24.71 19.61
C ILE A 234 33.02 -26.18 19.32
N PRO A 235 33.61 -26.92 20.28
CA PRO A 235 34.03 -28.30 20.06
C PRO A 235 32.86 -29.29 20.31
N ASP A 236 32.99 -30.51 19.81
CA ASP A 236 31.92 -31.53 19.82
C ASP A 236 31.54 -32.00 21.25
N GLU A 237 32.46 -31.88 22.20
CA GLU A 237 32.28 -32.17 23.63
C GLU A 237 31.18 -31.31 24.29
N VAL A 238 30.70 -30.24 23.63
CA VAL A 238 29.54 -29.46 24.08
C VAL A 238 28.29 -30.33 24.33
N ALA A 239 28.14 -31.45 23.62
CA ALA A 239 27.04 -32.40 23.82
C ALA A 239 26.98 -33.01 25.23
N ALA A 240 28.10 -33.08 25.95
CA ALA A 240 28.13 -33.58 27.33
C ALA A 240 27.26 -32.75 28.30
N LEU A 241 26.95 -31.51 27.94
CA LEU A 241 26.09 -30.61 28.71
C LEU A 241 24.58 -30.80 28.41
N GLY A 242 24.22 -31.66 27.45
CA GLY A 242 22.89 -31.68 26.82
C GLY A 242 21.73 -32.18 27.68
N GLU A 243 22.00 -32.92 28.75
CA GLU A 243 20.95 -33.36 29.69
C GLU A 243 20.41 -32.24 30.58
N HIS A 244 21.15 -31.13 30.74
CA HIS A 244 20.89 -30.13 31.79
C HIS A 244 21.02 -28.67 31.36
N LEU A 245 21.76 -28.36 30.29
CA LEU A 245 22.00 -26.98 29.87
C LEU A 245 20.75 -26.35 29.23
N THR A 246 20.20 -25.33 29.90
CA THR A 246 18.99 -24.61 29.44
C THR A 246 19.31 -23.27 28.77
N THR A 247 20.49 -22.69 29.03
CA THR A 247 20.92 -21.41 28.45
C THR A 247 22.38 -21.46 28.04
N LEU A 248 22.65 -21.22 26.76
CA LEU A 248 24.00 -21.11 26.19
C LEU A 248 24.18 -19.73 25.54
N ILE A 249 25.13 -18.95 26.04
CA ILE A 249 25.46 -17.61 25.55
C ILE A 249 26.91 -17.61 25.08
N VAL A 250 27.10 -17.49 23.76
CA VAL A 250 28.42 -17.50 23.10
C VAL A 250 28.64 -16.24 22.24
N SER A 251 27.83 -15.21 22.46
CA SER A 251 27.83 -13.99 21.66
C SER A 251 29.10 -13.13 21.82
N ASN A 252 29.38 -12.27 20.84
CA ASN A 252 30.63 -11.49 20.77
C ASN A 252 31.87 -12.40 20.80
N ASN A 253 31.98 -13.25 19.78
CA ASN A 253 33.08 -14.19 19.57
C ASN A 253 33.47 -14.22 18.07
N HIS A 254 34.18 -15.25 17.62
CA HIS A 254 34.69 -15.40 16.25
C HIS A 254 34.22 -16.69 15.57
N ILE A 255 33.13 -17.29 16.06
CA ILE A 255 32.62 -18.59 15.62
C ILE A 255 32.09 -18.48 14.18
N SER A 256 32.62 -19.31 13.29
CA SER A 256 32.22 -19.35 11.86
C SER A 256 31.44 -20.61 11.46
N VAL A 257 31.53 -21.68 12.25
CA VAL A 257 30.88 -22.98 12.03
C VAL A 257 30.38 -23.51 13.38
N LEU A 258 29.25 -24.22 13.37
CA LEU A 258 28.67 -24.88 14.55
C LEU A 258 28.77 -26.40 14.41
N PRO A 259 29.18 -27.15 15.45
CA PRO A 259 29.20 -28.60 15.41
C PRO A 259 27.77 -29.16 15.39
N THR A 260 27.55 -30.29 14.71
CA THR A 260 26.27 -31.01 14.74
C THR A 260 25.90 -31.47 16.15
N ASN A 261 26.89 -31.72 17.00
CA ASN A 261 26.69 -32.14 18.37
C ASN A 261 26.09 -31.04 19.27
N LEU A 262 26.11 -29.77 18.84
CA LEU A 262 25.42 -28.66 19.52
C LEU A 262 23.90 -28.86 19.58
N PHE A 263 23.32 -29.62 18.64
CA PHE A 263 21.88 -29.82 18.53
C PHE A 263 21.35 -30.96 19.44
N GLN A 264 22.27 -31.70 20.08
CA GLN A 264 21.97 -32.69 21.13
C GLN A 264 21.68 -32.05 22.50
N LEU A 265 21.70 -30.72 22.60
CA LEU A 265 21.38 -29.96 23.82
C LEU A 265 19.85 -29.95 24.09
N ASN A 266 19.29 -31.11 24.41
CA ASN A 266 17.85 -31.36 24.46
C ASN A 266 17.04 -30.48 25.44
N GLN A 267 17.68 -29.88 26.46
CA GLN A 267 17.03 -28.98 27.42
C GLN A 267 17.21 -27.48 27.08
N LEU A 268 17.83 -27.13 25.96
CA LEU A 268 18.24 -25.76 25.65
C LEU A 268 17.06 -24.85 25.28
N VAL A 269 16.66 -23.98 26.22
CA VAL A 269 15.59 -22.99 26.05
C VAL A 269 16.09 -21.72 25.36
N LYS A 270 17.35 -21.32 25.59
CA LYS A 270 17.96 -20.11 25.02
C LYS A 270 19.34 -20.39 24.41
N LEU A 271 19.50 -20.01 23.15
CA LEU A 271 20.78 -20.03 22.43
C LEU A 271 21.09 -18.64 21.87
N ASP A 272 22.14 -18.00 22.38
CA ASP A 272 22.65 -16.72 21.88
C ASP A 272 24.01 -16.90 21.18
N LEU A 273 23.96 -16.74 19.85
CA LEU A 273 25.05 -16.84 18.89
C LEU A 273 25.34 -15.48 18.22
N SER A 274 24.78 -14.38 18.73
CA SER A 274 24.91 -13.06 18.11
C SER A 274 26.35 -12.52 18.10
N TYR A 275 26.67 -11.57 17.22
CA TYR A 275 28.02 -10.98 17.10
C TYR A 275 29.10 -12.06 16.88
N ASN A 276 28.97 -12.83 15.81
CA ASN A 276 29.89 -13.90 15.41
C ASN A 276 30.18 -13.82 13.90
N LYS A 277 30.69 -14.91 13.29
CA LYS A 277 31.12 -14.97 11.89
C LYS A 277 30.40 -16.09 11.12
N LEU A 278 29.18 -16.45 11.52
CA LEU A 278 28.38 -17.49 10.88
C LEU A 278 27.96 -17.04 9.48
N VAL A 279 28.32 -17.83 8.45
CA VAL A 279 28.02 -17.53 7.03
C VAL A 279 26.88 -18.40 6.50
N ASP A 280 26.83 -19.66 6.90
CA ASP A 280 25.76 -20.58 6.54
C ASP A 280 25.31 -21.42 7.74
N VAL A 281 24.00 -21.62 7.80
CA VAL A 281 23.25 -22.34 8.83
C VAL A 281 22.00 -23.00 8.25
N SER A 282 21.80 -23.03 6.92
CA SER A 282 20.55 -23.50 6.29
C SER A 282 20.23 -24.94 6.64
N ASP A 283 21.27 -25.77 6.72
CA ASP A 283 21.17 -27.23 6.76
C ASP A 283 21.26 -27.79 8.19
N LEU A 284 21.47 -26.93 9.20
CA LEU A 284 21.66 -27.32 10.59
C LEU A 284 20.34 -27.78 11.26
N PRO A 285 20.36 -28.84 12.11
CA PRO A 285 19.16 -29.47 12.65
C PRO A 285 18.59 -28.73 13.89
N PHE A 286 18.21 -27.46 13.73
CA PHE A 286 17.51 -26.68 14.76
C PHE A 286 16.18 -27.34 15.22
N ASP A 287 15.61 -28.24 14.42
CA ASP A 287 14.43 -29.04 14.71
C ASP A 287 14.64 -30.13 15.77
N GLU A 288 15.89 -30.52 16.07
CA GLU A 288 16.21 -31.45 17.17
C GLU A 288 16.06 -30.79 18.55
N ILE A 289 16.37 -29.50 18.67
CA ILE A 289 16.23 -28.72 19.93
C ILE A 289 14.76 -28.31 20.15
N SER A 290 13.91 -29.30 20.41
CA SER A 290 12.45 -29.13 20.56
C SER A 290 12.00 -28.22 21.72
N THR A 291 12.91 -27.93 22.66
CA THR A 291 12.72 -27.05 23.83
C THR A 291 13.05 -25.58 23.57
N LEU A 292 13.67 -25.25 22.43
CA LEU A 292 14.20 -23.92 22.12
C LEU A 292 13.09 -22.86 22.03
N SER A 293 13.19 -21.82 22.86
CA SER A 293 12.26 -20.70 22.97
C SER A 293 12.86 -19.38 22.46
N GLU A 294 14.17 -19.18 22.65
CA GLU A 294 14.91 -18.01 22.19
C GLU A 294 16.13 -18.41 21.34
N LEU A 295 16.18 -17.96 20.09
CA LEU A 295 17.32 -18.13 19.19
C LEU A 295 17.80 -16.75 18.70
N TRP A 296 19.00 -16.36 19.10
CA TRP A 296 19.61 -15.09 18.71
C TRP A 296 20.82 -15.33 17.80
N LEU A 297 20.73 -14.88 16.54
CA LEU A 297 21.75 -15.02 15.49
C LEU A 297 22.11 -13.65 14.86
N GLY A 298 21.67 -12.54 15.48
CA GLY A 298 21.93 -11.19 14.99
C GLY A 298 23.41 -10.84 14.89
N HIS A 299 23.80 -9.89 14.04
CA HIS A 299 25.20 -9.51 13.79
C HIS A 299 26.07 -10.72 13.37
N ASN A 300 25.69 -11.38 12.29
CA ASN A 300 26.43 -12.46 11.64
C ASN A 300 26.54 -12.18 10.12
N GLN A 301 26.96 -13.16 9.32
CA GLN A 301 27.19 -13.02 7.86
C GLN A 301 26.25 -13.91 7.04
N MET A 302 25.11 -14.31 7.61
CA MET A 302 24.21 -15.29 7.03
C MET A 302 23.50 -14.74 5.80
N LYS A 303 23.46 -15.52 4.71
CA LYS A 303 22.74 -15.17 3.48
C LYS A 303 21.30 -15.68 3.40
N ARG A 304 20.97 -16.66 4.25
CA ARG A 304 19.68 -17.37 4.27
C ARG A 304 19.22 -17.63 5.69
N ILE A 305 17.92 -17.81 5.84
CA ILE A 305 17.27 -18.23 7.08
C ILE A 305 17.50 -19.74 7.29
N PRO A 306 17.77 -20.23 8.52
CA PRO A 306 17.93 -21.67 8.76
C PRO A 306 16.68 -22.46 8.33
N GLY A 307 16.84 -23.49 7.50
CA GLY A 307 15.74 -24.11 6.75
C GLY A 307 14.77 -24.92 7.60
N ARG A 308 15.21 -25.37 8.78
CA ARG A 308 14.47 -26.30 9.66
C ARG A 308 13.71 -25.62 10.81
N LEU A 309 13.74 -24.28 10.92
CA LEU A 309 13.12 -23.53 12.04
C LEU A 309 11.61 -23.79 12.25
N ARG A 310 10.88 -24.20 11.21
CA ARG A 310 9.48 -24.62 11.34
C ARG A 310 9.30 -25.78 12.34
N GLY A 311 10.32 -26.61 12.57
CA GLY A 311 10.30 -27.71 13.53
C GLY A 311 10.29 -27.27 15.00
N CYS A 312 10.87 -26.10 15.32
CA CYS A 312 11.05 -25.59 16.67
C CYS A 312 9.72 -25.12 17.32
N GLN A 313 8.85 -26.04 17.73
CA GLN A 313 7.47 -25.74 18.14
C GLN A 313 7.31 -24.84 19.37
N GLN A 314 8.38 -24.58 20.13
CA GLN A 314 8.37 -23.68 21.29
C GLN A 314 8.96 -22.29 21.00
N LEU A 315 9.59 -22.10 19.84
CA LEU A 315 10.35 -20.88 19.55
C LEU A 315 9.43 -19.65 19.56
N SER A 316 9.76 -18.70 20.42
CA SER A 316 8.97 -17.49 20.71
C SER A 316 9.71 -16.21 20.35
N VAL A 317 11.04 -16.21 20.38
CA VAL A 317 11.90 -15.09 19.93
C VAL A 317 12.93 -15.59 18.92
N LEU A 318 12.97 -14.95 17.75
CA LEU A 318 13.95 -15.19 16.70
C LEU A 318 14.57 -13.85 16.26
N GLN A 319 15.88 -13.70 16.50
CA GLN A 319 16.67 -12.54 16.08
C GLN A 319 17.64 -12.95 14.97
N LEU A 320 17.47 -12.34 13.80
CA LEU A 320 18.21 -12.55 12.55
C LEU A 320 18.70 -11.21 11.96
N ASP A 321 18.70 -10.15 12.76
CA ASP A 321 19.06 -8.80 12.37
C ASP A 321 20.57 -8.65 12.05
N HIS A 322 20.95 -7.58 11.36
CA HIS A 322 22.36 -7.28 11.01
C HIS A 322 23.07 -8.48 10.36
N ASN A 323 22.46 -8.99 9.28
CA ASN A 323 22.95 -10.13 8.52
C ASN A 323 22.92 -9.78 7.01
N CYS A 324 23.18 -10.77 6.15
CA CYS A 324 23.20 -10.60 4.69
C CYS A 324 22.02 -11.32 4.02
N ILE A 325 20.88 -11.51 4.71
CA ILE A 325 19.78 -12.36 4.24
C ILE A 325 19.12 -11.72 3.02
N GLU A 326 19.17 -12.43 1.88
CA GLU A 326 18.71 -11.95 0.57
C GLU A 326 17.22 -12.28 0.32
N GLU A 327 16.74 -13.42 0.83
CA GLU A 327 15.40 -13.97 0.56
C GLU A 327 14.75 -14.64 1.80
N ILE A 328 13.42 -14.54 1.91
CA ILE A 328 12.60 -15.40 2.80
C ILE A 328 11.97 -16.49 1.93
N PRO A 329 12.11 -17.79 2.24
CA PRO A 329 11.50 -18.84 1.40
C PRO A 329 9.97 -18.74 1.40
N ALA A 330 9.35 -18.92 0.23
CA ALA A 330 7.89 -18.83 0.05
C ALA A 330 7.09 -19.97 0.74
N SER A 331 7.76 -20.95 1.33
CA SER A 331 7.15 -21.93 2.24
C SER A 331 7.02 -21.36 3.67
N PRO A 332 6.10 -21.87 4.51
CA PRO A 332 6.00 -21.46 5.91
C PRO A 332 7.26 -21.90 6.69
N SER A 333 8.25 -21.01 6.72
CA SER A 333 9.60 -21.28 7.21
C SER A 333 9.73 -21.09 8.73
N PHE A 334 8.81 -20.35 9.33
CA PHE A 334 8.82 -19.97 10.75
C PHE A 334 7.85 -20.83 11.59
N PRO A 335 8.15 -21.06 12.88
CA PRO A 335 7.29 -21.83 13.78
C PRO A 335 6.07 -21.03 14.29
N PRO A 336 4.92 -21.69 14.56
CA PRO A 336 3.64 -20.99 14.76
C PRO A 336 3.47 -20.30 16.13
N LYS A 337 4.36 -20.52 17.10
CA LYS A 337 4.34 -19.87 18.42
C LYS A 337 5.20 -18.60 18.52
N LEU A 338 5.81 -18.19 17.41
CA LEU A 338 6.70 -17.04 17.36
C LEU A 338 5.96 -15.75 17.77
N ARG A 339 6.57 -14.97 18.68
CA ARG A 339 6.07 -13.68 19.17
C ARG A 339 6.88 -12.52 18.62
N SER A 340 8.21 -12.64 18.64
CA SER A 340 9.11 -11.63 18.11
C SER A 340 9.95 -12.20 16.97
N LEU A 341 9.89 -11.55 15.81
CA LEU A 341 10.69 -11.83 14.62
C LEU A 341 11.44 -10.56 14.22
N GLN A 342 12.76 -10.57 14.39
CA GLN A 342 13.63 -9.45 14.02
C GLN A 342 14.49 -9.85 12.82
N LEU A 343 14.30 -9.14 11.70
CA LEU A 343 14.99 -9.30 10.41
C LEU A 343 15.59 -7.96 9.92
N GLY A 344 15.72 -6.98 10.81
CA GLY A 344 16.25 -5.65 10.50
C GLY A 344 17.69 -5.67 9.98
N HIS A 345 18.15 -4.65 9.26
CA HIS A 345 19.51 -4.55 8.71
C HIS A 345 19.92 -5.81 7.90
N ASN A 346 19.17 -6.11 6.84
CA ASN A 346 19.39 -7.24 5.94
C ASN A 346 19.27 -6.82 4.46
N ALA A 347 19.31 -7.77 3.52
CA ALA A 347 19.26 -7.50 2.08
C ALA A 347 17.89 -7.79 1.43
N LEU A 348 16.84 -8.05 2.23
CA LEU A 348 15.54 -8.54 1.75
C LEU A 348 14.88 -7.58 0.76
N THR A 349 14.36 -8.12 -0.34
CA THR A 349 13.66 -7.36 -1.39
C THR A 349 12.14 -7.47 -1.34
N THR A 350 11.60 -8.56 -0.82
CA THR A 350 10.16 -8.82 -0.65
C THR A 350 9.91 -9.72 0.56
N VAL A 351 8.69 -9.68 1.11
CA VAL A 351 8.21 -10.60 2.16
C VAL A 351 7.01 -11.39 1.63
N PRO A 352 7.11 -12.72 1.43
CA PRO A 352 5.99 -13.52 0.93
C PRO A 352 4.90 -13.69 2.00
N ALA A 353 3.64 -13.45 1.64
CA ALA A 353 2.51 -13.61 2.55
C ALA A 353 2.39 -15.04 3.12
N SER A 354 2.71 -16.06 2.32
CA SER A 354 2.71 -17.48 2.71
C SER A 354 3.73 -17.81 3.82
N SER A 355 4.82 -17.05 3.93
CA SER A 355 5.84 -17.22 4.98
C SER A 355 5.34 -16.74 6.34
N LEU A 356 4.45 -15.72 6.37
CA LEU A 356 3.90 -15.12 7.59
C LEU A 356 2.50 -15.65 7.98
N GLN A 357 1.76 -16.26 7.04
CA GLN A 357 0.34 -16.62 7.17
C GLN A 357 -0.05 -17.38 8.45
N ASN A 358 0.86 -18.17 9.03
CA ASN A 358 0.59 -18.99 10.23
C ASN A 358 0.96 -18.31 11.56
N LEU A 359 1.57 -17.11 11.54
CA LEU A 359 2.16 -16.48 12.73
C LEU A 359 1.14 -15.68 13.57
N SER A 360 0.01 -16.32 13.88
CA SER A 360 -1.10 -15.74 14.67
C SER A 360 -0.72 -15.26 16.08
N GLN A 361 0.44 -15.66 16.61
CA GLN A 361 0.94 -15.26 17.93
C GLN A 361 2.00 -14.16 17.89
N LEU A 362 2.36 -13.67 16.71
CA LEU A 362 3.36 -12.63 16.52
C LEU A 362 2.86 -11.31 17.12
N THR A 363 3.65 -10.71 17.99
CA THR A 363 3.42 -9.40 18.62
C THR A 363 4.37 -8.34 18.06
N ASP A 364 5.56 -8.72 17.60
CA ASP A 364 6.62 -7.81 17.20
C ASP A 364 7.29 -8.29 15.91
N LEU A 365 7.22 -7.47 14.85
CA LEU A 365 7.82 -7.74 13.55
C LEU A 365 8.75 -6.59 13.14
N GLY A 366 10.06 -6.85 13.15
CA GLY A 366 11.09 -5.94 12.67
C GLY A 366 11.62 -6.33 11.30
N LEU A 367 11.50 -5.42 10.33
CA LEU A 367 11.90 -5.51 8.93
C LEU A 367 12.67 -4.24 8.48
N ASN A 368 13.11 -3.41 9.43
CA ASN A 368 13.78 -2.13 9.15
C ASN A 368 15.10 -2.31 8.37
N ASP A 369 15.60 -1.25 7.74
CA ASP A 369 16.92 -1.24 7.09
C ASP A 369 17.13 -2.41 6.11
N ASN A 370 16.17 -2.58 5.21
CA ASN A 370 16.17 -3.61 4.18
C ASN A 370 15.98 -2.96 2.79
N ARG A 371 15.70 -3.76 1.76
CA ARG A 371 15.51 -3.30 0.38
C ARG A 371 14.07 -3.54 -0.11
N LEU A 372 13.12 -3.67 0.81
CA LEU A 372 11.75 -4.09 0.55
C LEU A 372 11.04 -3.08 -0.36
N THR A 373 10.53 -3.54 -1.50
CA THR A 373 9.66 -2.74 -2.39
C THR A 373 8.19 -2.86 -2.02
N GLY A 374 7.81 -3.97 -1.36
CA GLY A 374 6.48 -4.20 -0.81
C GLY A 374 6.47 -5.31 0.24
N VAL A 375 5.51 -5.22 1.17
CA VAL A 375 5.17 -6.26 2.16
C VAL A 375 3.72 -6.67 1.90
N SER A 376 3.48 -7.95 1.66
CA SER A 376 2.14 -8.45 1.34
C SER A 376 1.32 -8.79 2.59
N ASN A 377 0.06 -8.36 2.61
CA ASN A 377 -1.04 -8.77 3.49
C ASN A 377 -0.67 -9.26 4.90
N LEU A 378 -0.70 -8.34 5.88
CA LEU A 378 -0.44 -8.63 7.30
C LEU A 378 -1.70 -8.99 8.09
N SER A 379 -2.89 -9.05 7.46
CA SER A 379 -4.16 -9.38 8.11
C SER A 379 -4.21 -10.73 8.88
N PRO A 380 -3.41 -11.77 8.55
CA PRO A 380 -3.31 -12.97 9.39
C PRO A 380 -2.69 -12.73 10.78
N LEU A 381 -1.95 -11.64 10.97
CA LEU A 381 -1.20 -11.32 12.19
C LEU A 381 -2.06 -10.56 13.21
N THR A 382 -3.18 -11.16 13.63
CA THR A 382 -4.19 -10.51 14.49
C THR A 382 -3.65 -10.01 15.83
N ARG A 383 -2.58 -10.63 16.35
CA ARG A 383 -1.94 -10.25 17.63
C ARG A 383 -0.77 -9.27 17.51
N LEU A 384 -0.44 -8.81 16.29
CA LEU A 384 0.66 -7.89 16.05
C LEU A 384 0.43 -6.61 16.85
N SER A 385 1.44 -6.16 17.61
CA SER A 385 1.41 -4.97 18.47
C SER A 385 2.39 -3.90 17.96
N ARG A 386 3.56 -4.30 17.46
CA ARG A 386 4.52 -3.43 16.78
C ARG A 386 4.90 -3.99 15.41
N PHE A 387 4.83 -3.12 14.40
CA PHE A 387 5.34 -3.35 13.06
C PHE A 387 6.39 -2.28 12.74
N ASP A 388 7.59 -2.70 12.36
CA ASP A 388 8.68 -1.82 11.96
C ASP A 388 9.21 -2.24 10.59
N ALA A 389 9.05 -1.38 9.59
CA ALA A 389 9.61 -1.52 8.25
C ALA A 389 10.20 -0.18 7.77
N SER A 390 10.79 0.57 8.71
CA SER A 390 11.52 1.80 8.44
C SER A 390 12.76 1.56 7.56
N HIS A 391 13.35 2.61 6.96
CA HIS A 391 14.56 2.53 6.14
C HIS A 391 14.49 1.45 5.03
N ASN A 392 13.46 1.52 4.20
CA ASN A 392 13.17 0.57 3.13
C ASN A 392 12.84 1.30 1.81
N ARG A 393 12.21 0.61 0.85
CA ARG A 393 11.85 1.18 -0.46
C ARG A 393 10.35 1.09 -0.76
N LEU A 394 9.52 0.85 0.27
CA LEU A 394 8.10 0.56 0.15
C LEU A 394 7.36 1.69 -0.58
N ASN A 395 6.57 1.34 -1.59
CA ASN A 395 5.73 2.29 -2.32
C ASN A 395 4.29 2.39 -1.76
N THR A 396 3.84 1.36 -1.04
CA THR A 396 2.52 1.25 -0.41
C THR A 396 2.63 0.71 1.00
N MET A 397 1.70 1.11 1.88
CA MET A 397 1.51 0.51 3.21
C MET A 397 0.94 -0.92 3.05
N PRO A 398 1.37 -1.92 3.84
CA PRO A 398 0.73 -3.24 3.86
C PRO A 398 -0.69 -3.16 4.42
N SER A 399 -1.59 -4.04 3.95
CA SER A 399 -2.94 -4.13 4.50
C SER A 399 -2.95 -4.74 5.91
N PHE A 400 -3.72 -4.14 6.81
CA PHE A 400 -3.87 -4.60 8.21
C PHE A 400 -5.33 -4.98 8.45
N GLY A 401 -5.57 -6.20 8.92
CA GLY A 401 -6.93 -6.67 9.18
C GLY A 401 -7.63 -5.84 10.27
N ARG A 402 -8.90 -5.52 10.07
CA ARG A 402 -9.76 -4.69 10.95
C ARG A 402 -9.69 -5.00 12.46
N ASP A 403 -9.47 -6.26 12.82
CA ASP A 403 -9.37 -6.72 14.21
C ASP A 403 -7.92 -6.94 14.70
N SER A 404 -6.94 -6.36 13.99
CA SER A 404 -5.53 -6.31 14.42
C SER A 404 -5.35 -5.43 15.66
N LEU A 405 -4.51 -5.89 16.58
CA LEU A 405 -4.18 -5.21 17.84
C LEU A 405 -2.96 -4.27 17.74
N VAL A 406 -2.61 -3.84 16.52
CA VAL A 406 -1.39 -3.07 16.26
C VAL A 406 -1.46 -1.68 16.89
N LYS A 407 -0.41 -1.32 17.62
CA LYS A 407 -0.27 -0.08 18.40
C LYS A 407 0.78 0.84 17.80
N GLU A 408 1.81 0.27 17.19
CA GLU A 408 2.97 0.98 16.67
C GLU A 408 3.23 0.53 15.23
N VAL A 409 3.15 1.46 14.29
CA VAL A 409 3.45 1.26 12.86
C VAL A 409 4.56 2.23 12.49
N LEU A 410 5.76 1.71 12.26
CA LEU A 410 6.97 2.48 11.99
C LEU A 410 7.44 2.18 10.56
N MET A 411 7.31 3.15 9.66
CA MET A 411 7.67 3.03 8.24
C MET A 411 8.35 4.31 7.72
N GLY A 412 9.02 5.04 8.60
CA GLY A 412 9.86 6.18 8.22
C GLY A 412 10.93 5.79 7.19
N PHE A 413 11.40 6.73 6.37
CA PHE A 413 12.43 6.51 5.35
C PHE A 413 12.01 5.45 4.31
N ASN A 414 10.94 5.73 3.56
CA ASN A 414 10.37 4.89 2.51
C ASN A 414 9.92 5.73 1.29
N ASN A 415 9.24 5.12 0.31
CA ASN A 415 8.74 5.76 -0.91
C ASN A 415 7.20 5.85 -0.96
N LEU A 416 6.53 5.95 0.19
CA LEU A 416 5.07 6.00 0.29
C LEU A 416 4.55 7.32 -0.30
N LYS A 417 3.69 7.27 -1.32
CA LYS A 417 3.07 8.47 -1.95
C LYS A 417 1.78 8.92 -1.28
N ARG A 418 1.15 8.02 -0.52
CA ARG A 418 -0.11 8.18 0.22
C ARG A 418 0.07 7.42 1.53
N LEU A 419 -0.73 7.73 2.56
CA LEU A 419 -0.65 7.01 3.83
C LEU A 419 -1.02 5.53 3.66
N THR A 420 -2.20 5.27 3.11
CA THR A 420 -2.67 3.94 2.68
C THR A 420 -3.84 4.09 1.70
N GLU A 421 -4.23 2.99 1.06
CA GLU A 421 -5.47 2.85 0.29
C GLU A 421 -6.39 1.78 0.91
N ASP A 422 -6.00 1.21 2.06
CA ASP A 422 -6.77 0.25 2.86
C ASP A 422 -7.58 0.97 3.93
N GLU A 423 -8.90 1.04 3.74
CA GLU A 423 -9.82 1.67 4.69
C GLU A 423 -9.91 0.94 6.05
N ASP A 424 -9.52 -0.34 6.16
CA ASP A 424 -9.54 -1.04 7.46
C ASP A 424 -8.40 -0.59 8.39
N PHE A 425 -7.35 0.06 7.85
CA PHE A 425 -6.30 0.71 8.64
C PHE A 425 -6.85 1.82 9.55
N PHE A 426 -7.79 2.64 9.06
CA PHE A 426 -8.38 3.73 9.85
C PHE A 426 -9.28 3.22 10.99
N LYS A 427 -9.74 1.97 10.90
CA LYS A 427 -10.62 1.31 11.88
C LYS A 427 -9.84 0.63 13.02
N LEU A 428 -8.50 0.73 13.03
CA LEU A 428 -7.61 0.07 14.00
C LEU A 428 -7.75 0.69 15.41
N LYS A 429 -8.42 -0.05 16.30
CA LYS A 429 -8.86 0.42 17.63
C LYS A 429 -7.72 0.65 18.64
N GLU A 430 -6.55 0.04 18.43
CA GLU A 430 -5.40 0.08 19.35
C GLU A 430 -4.23 0.96 18.85
N LEU A 431 -4.31 1.50 17.64
CA LEU A 431 -3.21 2.24 17.01
C LEU A 431 -2.92 3.56 17.76
N SER A 432 -1.67 3.71 18.21
CA SER A 432 -1.21 4.74 19.14
C SER A 432 -0.03 5.54 18.57
N VAL A 433 0.86 4.89 17.81
CA VAL A 433 2.02 5.51 17.16
C VAL A 433 2.02 5.15 15.68
N VAL A 434 2.06 6.17 14.83
CA VAL A 434 2.35 6.04 13.40
C VAL A 434 3.55 6.92 13.09
N ASP A 435 4.63 6.34 12.59
CA ASP A 435 5.77 7.05 12.01
C ASP A 435 5.85 6.76 10.51
N VAL A 436 5.68 7.80 9.71
CA VAL A 436 5.88 7.78 8.25
C VAL A 436 6.77 8.95 7.82
N GLN A 437 7.72 9.37 8.67
CA GLN A 437 8.69 10.43 8.34
C GLN A 437 9.52 10.09 7.08
N THR A 438 10.10 11.08 6.39
CA THR A 438 10.95 10.87 5.19
C THR A 438 10.28 9.93 4.17
N ASN A 439 9.18 10.40 3.60
CA ASN A 439 8.38 9.69 2.60
C ASN A 439 7.89 10.70 1.52
N GLN A 440 7.03 10.27 0.60
CA GLN A 440 6.54 11.07 -0.53
C GLN A 440 5.05 11.44 -0.38
N ILE A 441 4.51 11.40 0.85
CA ILE A 441 3.06 11.55 1.10
C ILE A 441 2.61 12.98 0.75
N SER A 442 1.67 13.11 -0.18
CA SER A 442 1.15 14.41 -0.64
C SER A 442 -0.09 14.91 0.11
N GLU A 443 -0.87 13.98 0.68
CA GLU A 443 -2.16 14.21 1.31
C GLU A 443 -2.39 13.23 2.48
N ILE A 444 -3.25 13.62 3.42
CA ILE A 444 -3.74 12.76 4.52
C ILE A 444 -5.28 12.77 4.44
N PRO A 445 -5.94 11.60 4.39
CA PRO A 445 -7.40 11.55 4.25
C PRO A 445 -8.10 11.96 5.54
N GLU A 446 -9.34 12.41 5.41
CA GLU A 446 -10.17 12.86 6.54
C GLU A 446 -10.52 11.71 7.51
N THR A 447 -10.52 10.46 7.02
CA THR A 447 -10.75 9.21 7.76
C THR A 447 -9.74 8.95 8.89
N ILE A 448 -8.60 9.68 8.93
CA ILE A 448 -7.64 9.60 10.03
C ILE A 448 -8.27 9.91 11.42
N ILE A 449 -9.45 10.55 11.45
CA ILE A 449 -10.24 10.80 12.66
C ILE A 449 -10.77 9.52 13.35
N GLU A 450 -10.87 8.39 12.64
CA GLU A 450 -11.32 7.13 13.23
C GLU A 450 -10.29 6.50 14.18
N LEU A 451 -9.02 6.88 14.07
CA LEU A 451 -7.91 6.42 14.91
C LEU A 451 -7.92 7.06 16.31
N ARG A 452 -9.02 6.84 17.07
CA ARG A 452 -9.30 7.51 18.36
C ARG A 452 -8.24 7.30 19.46
N LYS A 453 -7.34 6.32 19.33
CA LYS A 453 -6.20 6.10 20.24
C LYS A 453 -4.86 6.70 19.79
N LEU A 454 -4.80 7.31 18.60
CA LEU A 454 -3.57 7.88 18.06
C LEU A 454 -3.02 8.98 18.97
N ASN A 455 -1.79 8.80 19.42
CA ASN A 455 -1.11 9.61 20.43
C ASN A 455 0.12 10.32 19.84
N SER A 456 0.83 9.64 18.93
CA SER A 456 1.95 10.18 18.15
C SER A 456 1.77 9.91 16.66
N LEU A 457 1.91 10.96 15.86
CA LEU A 457 1.91 10.89 14.40
C LEU A 457 3.14 11.65 13.87
N ASP A 458 4.07 10.93 13.25
CA ASP A 458 5.26 11.51 12.62
C ASP A 458 5.11 11.57 11.10
N LEU A 459 5.23 12.80 10.58
CA LEU A 459 4.98 13.20 9.19
C LEU A 459 6.12 14.11 8.67
N GLN A 460 7.24 14.19 9.39
CA GLN A 460 8.38 15.00 8.99
C GLN A 460 8.89 14.60 7.61
N ASN A 461 9.41 15.55 6.83
CA ASN A 461 10.05 15.31 5.54
C ASN A 461 9.17 14.53 4.54
N ASN A 462 7.94 15.02 4.33
CA ASN A 462 6.99 14.51 3.33
C ASN A 462 6.64 15.59 2.30
N SER A 463 5.76 15.28 1.33
CA SER A 463 5.33 16.20 0.28
C SER A 463 4.01 16.92 0.59
N LEU A 464 3.63 17.03 1.86
CA LEU A 464 2.31 17.52 2.27
C LEU A 464 2.09 18.99 1.88
N SER A 465 1.02 19.23 1.13
CA SER A 465 0.59 20.58 0.74
C SER A 465 -0.43 21.18 1.71
N SER A 466 -1.22 20.33 2.36
CA SER A 466 -2.22 20.68 3.38
C SER A 466 -2.49 19.51 4.32
N LEU A 467 -2.95 19.82 5.53
CA LEU A 467 -3.40 18.89 6.56
C LEU A 467 -4.93 18.98 6.74
N PRO A 468 -5.64 17.85 6.92
CA PRO A 468 -7.08 17.84 7.17
C PRO A 468 -7.41 18.47 8.54
N PRO A 469 -8.36 19.41 8.63
CA PRO A 469 -8.82 20.00 9.89
C PRO A 469 -9.24 18.98 10.96
N GLN A 470 -9.73 17.82 10.53
CA GLN A 470 -10.16 16.66 11.32
C GLN A 470 -9.06 16.16 12.26
N LEU A 471 -7.80 16.20 11.84
CA LEU A 471 -6.63 15.83 12.66
C LEU A 471 -6.58 16.62 13.96
N GLY A 472 -7.04 17.87 13.96
CA GLY A 472 -7.13 18.74 15.13
C GLY A 472 -7.98 18.20 16.27
N PHE A 473 -8.89 17.24 16.01
CA PHE A 473 -9.86 16.76 16.98
C PHE A 473 -9.57 15.37 17.57
N LEU A 474 -8.49 14.70 17.15
CA LEU A 474 -8.14 13.39 17.70
C LEU A 474 -7.87 13.49 19.22
N PRO A 475 -8.63 12.78 20.07
CA PRO A 475 -8.76 13.12 21.49
C PRO A 475 -7.52 12.82 22.33
N LEU A 476 -6.63 11.95 21.84
CA LEU A 476 -5.42 11.50 22.52
C LEU A 476 -4.12 11.96 21.84
N LEU A 477 -4.20 12.71 20.73
CA LEU A 477 -3.07 13.09 19.89
C LEU A 477 -2.22 14.20 20.55
N LYS A 478 -1.06 13.84 21.09
CA LYS A 478 -0.17 14.73 21.84
C LYS A 478 1.05 15.18 21.03
N LYS A 479 1.55 14.33 20.13
CA LYS A 479 2.71 14.60 19.26
C LYS A 479 2.29 14.52 17.81
N VAL A 480 2.43 15.62 17.07
CA VAL A 480 2.40 15.63 15.61
C VAL A 480 3.66 16.32 15.14
N VAL A 481 4.55 15.57 14.47
CA VAL A 481 5.81 16.12 13.97
C VAL A 481 5.71 16.32 12.47
N LEU A 482 5.97 17.55 12.05
CA LEU A 482 5.76 18.04 10.68
C LEU A 482 6.87 19.00 10.24
N ILE A 483 7.84 19.24 11.12
CA ILE A 483 8.51 20.54 11.29
C ILE A 483 9.46 20.88 10.13
N GLU A 484 9.91 19.88 9.38
CA GLU A 484 10.89 20.02 8.30
C GLU A 484 10.42 19.31 7.02
N GLY A 485 10.90 19.78 5.85
CA GLY A 485 10.72 19.19 4.52
C GLY A 485 9.33 19.33 3.86
N ASN A 486 8.24 19.49 4.62
CA ASN A 486 6.89 19.59 4.07
C ASN A 486 6.59 20.94 3.36
N MET A 487 5.77 20.88 2.29
CA MET A 487 5.39 22.02 1.44
C MET A 487 4.25 22.91 2.01
N LEU A 488 4.17 23.02 3.34
CA LEU A 488 3.05 23.61 4.08
C LEU A 488 3.07 25.16 4.11
N LYS A 489 2.66 25.79 3.01
CA LYS A 489 2.75 27.26 2.79
C LYS A 489 1.95 28.17 3.73
N THR A 490 1.00 27.64 4.51
CA THR A 490 -0.08 28.45 5.15
C THR A 490 -0.35 28.13 6.62
N TYR A 491 0.52 27.35 7.28
CA TYR A 491 0.34 26.87 8.65
C TYR A 491 1.15 27.70 9.66
N PRO A 492 0.71 27.81 10.94
CA PRO A 492 1.47 28.55 11.96
C PRO A 492 2.85 27.90 12.19
N ARG A 493 3.87 28.75 12.42
CA ARG A 493 5.26 28.30 12.59
C ARG A 493 5.44 27.33 13.78
N PRO A 494 6.40 26.39 13.68
CA PRO A 494 6.55 25.26 14.60
C PRO A 494 6.83 25.62 16.06
N GLU A 495 7.34 26.84 16.33
CA GLU A 495 7.67 27.38 17.65
C GLU A 495 6.52 27.33 18.68
N LYS A 496 5.26 27.16 18.24
CA LYS A 496 4.08 27.04 19.14
C LYS A 496 3.68 25.60 19.47
N GLY A 497 4.41 24.60 18.95
CA GLY A 497 4.24 23.17 19.26
C GLY A 497 2.94 22.54 18.75
N THR A 498 2.83 21.21 18.93
CA THR A 498 1.71 20.37 18.45
C THR A 498 0.34 20.99 18.75
N LYS A 499 0.13 21.42 20.01
CA LYS A 499 -1.18 21.88 20.48
C LYS A 499 -1.70 23.09 19.69
N ALA A 500 -0.84 24.07 19.41
CA ALA A 500 -1.24 25.25 18.65
C ALA A 500 -1.58 24.93 17.18
N LEU A 501 -0.95 23.90 16.59
CA LEU A 501 -1.33 23.41 15.27
C LEU A 501 -2.69 22.69 15.31
N LEU A 502 -2.92 21.80 16.28
CA LEU A 502 -4.21 21.11 16.43
C LEU A 502 -5.33 22.12 16.69
N ASP A 503 -5.12 23.12 17.55
CA ASP A 503 -6.08 24.18 17.81
C ASP A 503 -6.32 25.06 16.57
N TYR A 504 -5.29 25.36 15.77
CA TYR A 504 -5.45 26.01 14.46
C TYR A 504 -6.30 25.18 13.49
N LEU A 505 -6.08 23.86 13.42
CA LEU A 505 -6.88 22.95 12.59
C LEU A 505 -8.36 22.93 13.04
N LYS A 506 -8.64 22.97 14.35
CA LYS A 506 -10.03 23.13 14.87
C LYS A 506 -10.73 24.42 14.42
N THR A 507 -9.99 25.49 14.12
CA THR A 507 -10.56 26.73 13.54
C THR A 507 -10.84 26.64 12.04
N ARG A 508 -10.16 25.74 11.32
CA ARG A 508 -10.32 25.55 9.87
C ARG A 508 -11.55 24.70 9.48
N LEU A 509 -12.17 24.00 10.43
CA LEU A 509 -13.30 23.09 10.19
C LEU A 509 -14.66 23.83 10.33
N PRO A 510 -15.43 24.02 9.24
CA PRO A 510 -16.56 24.96 9.18
C PRO A 510 -17.93 24.32 9.48
N SER A 511 -18.10 23.67 10.62
CA SER A 511 -19.45 23.41 11.17
C SER A 511 -19.43 23.20 12.69
N THR A 512 -20.54 23.54 13.35
CA THR A 512 -20.79 23.22 14.77
C THR A 512 -21.45 21.85 14.96
N GLU A 513 -21.99 21.24 13.90
CA GLU A 513 -22.59 19.89 13.96
C GLU A 513 -21.50 18.80 13.92
N LEU A 514 -20.49 18.85 13.03
CA LEU A 514 -19.34 17.94 13.15
C LEU A 514 -18.62 18.12 14.49
N LYS A 515 -18.50 19.36 15.00
CA LYS A 515 -17.89 19.59 16.32
C LYS A 515 -18.62 18.82 17.43
N LYS A 516 -19.96 18.79 17.45
CA LYS A 516 -20.73 18.00 18.43
C LYS A 516 -20.59 16.49 18.27
N GLU A 517 -20.55 16.01 17.03
CA GLU A 517 -20.43 14.59 16.71
C GLU A 517 -19.01 14.05 17.02
N ILE A 518 -18.00 14.91 16.89
CA ILE A 518 -16.59 14.58 17.10
C ILE A 518 -16.15 14.74 18.57
N THR A 519 -16.55 15.80 19.28
CA THR A 519 -16.05 16.04 20.65
C THR A 519 -16.75 15.23 21.74
N GLY A 520 -17.92 14.64 21.44
CA GLY A 520 -18.79 14.04 22.45
C GLY A 520 -19.47 15.14 23.26
N GLY A 521 -20.77 15.35 23.04
CA GLY A 521 -21.45 16.58 23.45
C GLY A 521 -21.42 16.88 24.95
N GLU A 522 -20.63 17.88 25.34
CA GLU A 522 -20.86 18.74 26.51
C GLU A 522 -21.24 20.15 26.04
N ASP A 523 -21.74 20.97 26.95
CA ASP A 523 -22.55 22.15 26.62
C ASP A 523 -21.75 23.39 26.17
N GLU A 524 -22.35 24.15 25.25
CA GLU A 524 -22.64 25.56 25.55
C GLU A 524 -23.80 26.08 24.67
N GLU A 525 -24.62 26.97 25.24
CA GLU A 525 -25.84 27.45 24.61
C GLU A 525 -25.70 28.88 24.08
N GLY A 526 -26.02 29.07 22.80
CA GLY A 526 -26.45 30.37 22.27
C GLY A 526 -25.47 31.11 21.36
N LEU A 527 -25.72 31.02 20.04
CA LEU A 527 -25.63 32.17 19.12
C LEU A 527 -26.43 31.94 17.81
N SER A 528 -27.58 31.25 17.92
CA SER A 528 -28.45 30.92 16.78
C SER A 528 -29.27 32.12 16.28
N LYS A 529 -28.64 33.00 15.47
CA LYS A 529 -29.32 34.04 14.68
C LYS A 529 -29.00 34.04 13.19
N SER A 530 -27.77 33.71 12.76
CA SER A 530 -27.41 33.73 11.33
C SER A 530 -28.03 32.59 10.51
N PHE A 531 -27.83 31.32 10.91
CA PHE A 531 -28.31 30.12 10.20
C PHE A 531 -29.85 29.91 10.16
N LYS A 532 -30.66 30.87 10.64
CA LYS A 532 -32.13 30.75 10.70
C LYS A 532 -32.84 31.06 9.37
N MET A 533 -32.13 31.53 8.34
CA MET A 533 -32.66 31.60 6.97
C MET A 533 -32.36 30.33 6.15
N GLU A 534 -31.11 29.86 6.10
CA GLU A 534 -30.75 28.65 5.31
C GLU A 534 -31.55 27.41 5.69
N ARG A 535 -31.70 27.12 7.00
CA ARG A 535 -32.48 25.95 7.46
C ARG A 535 -34.00 26.07 7.19
N ARG A 536 -34.49 27.25 6.80
CA ARG A 536 -35.86 27.45 6.28
C ARG A 536 -35.93 27.17 4.78
N GLU A 537 -35.03 27.75 3.98
CA GLU A 537 -34.96 27.47 2.53
C GLU A 537 -34.76 25.98 2.24
N MET A 538 -33.80 25.33 2.89
CA MET A 538 -33.51 23.91 2.66
C MET A 538 -34.68 22.99 3.05
N LYS A 539 -35.45 23.36 4.09
CA LYS A 539 -36.69 22.65 4.44
C LYS A 539 -37.80 22.89 3.41
N THR A 540 -37.95 24.09 2.86
CA THR A 540 -38.91 24.31 1.78
C THR A 540 -38.51 23.55 0.51
N THR A 541 -37.24 23.56 0.10
CA THR A 541 -36.76 22.83 -1.08
C THR A 541 -36.96 21.32 -0.93
N THR A 542 -36.59 20.72 0.21
CA THR A 542 -36.78 19.27 0.42
C THR A 542 -38.26 18.87 0.47
N MET A 543 -39.13 19.64 1.13
CA MET A 543 -40.58 19.34 1.16
C MET A 543 -41.26 19.46 -0.23
N HIS A 544 -40.77 20.32 -1.13
CA HIS A 544 -41.27 20.38 -2.51
C HIS A 544 -40.62 19.33 -3.42
N SER A 545 -39.42 18.84 -3.09
CA SER A 545 -38.73 17.79 -3.86
C SER A 545 -39.39 16.42 -3.65
N ALA A 546 -39.76 16.09 -2.41
CA ALA A 546 -40.36 14.81 -2.04
C ALA A 546 -41.74 14.53 -2.67
N SER A 547 -42.45 15.57 -3.13
CA SER A 547 -43.75 15.44 -3.80
C SER A 547 -43.68 15.56 -5.34
N SER A 548 -42.57 16.09 -5.88
CA SER A 548 -42.40 16.33 -7.33
C SER A 548 -41.40 15.39 -8.00
N GLY A 549 -40.58 14.67 -7.23
CA GLY A 549 -39.52 13.80 -7.77
C GLY A 549 -38.39 14.58 -8.46
N LYS A 550 -38.26 15.88 -8.17
CA LYS A 550 -37.24 16.79 -8.74
C LYS A 550 -36.61 17.62 -7.62
N MET A 551 -35.29 17.60 -7.50
CA MET A 551 -34.55 18.41 -6.52
C MET A 551 -33.55 19.32 -7.22
N ASN A 552 -33.61 20.62 -6.91
CA ASN A 552 -32.66 21.62 -7.40
C ASN A 552 -31.93 22.28 -6.23
N LEU A 553 -30.61 22.09 -6.18
CA LEU A 553 -29.67 22.64 -5.20
C LEU A 553 -28.59 23.50 -5.88
N SER A 554 -28.84 23.95 -7.12
CA SER A 554 -27.88 24.75 -7.88
C SER A 554 -27.60 26.13 -7.27
N GLY A 555 -26.39 26.65 -7.48
CA GLY A 555 -25.99 27.98 -7.00
C GLY A 555 -25.86 28.14 -5.48
N LYS A 556 -26.06 27.07 -4.70
CA LYS A 556 -26.03 27.08 -3.22
C LYS A 556 -24.60 27.02 -2.63
N LYS A 557 -23.56 27.15 -3.46
CA LYS A 557 -22.12 27.16 -3.10
C LYS A 557 -21.62 25.89 -2.37
N LEU A 558 -22.38 24.80 -2.45
CA LEU A 558 -22.17 23.55 -1.71
C LEU A 558 -20.79 22.94 -1.98
N THR A 559 -20.06 22.59 -0.93
CA THR A 559 -18.82 21.80 -1.01
C THR A 559 -19.07 20.29 -0.95
N GLN A 560 -20.18 19.88 -0.32
CA GLN A 560 -20.71 18.52 -0.30
C GLN A 560 -22.24 18.61 -0.49
N VAL A 561 -22.85 17.54 -1.01
CA VAL A 561 -24.32 17.44 -1.15
C VAL A 561 -24.91 16.94 0.17
N PRO A 562 -26.00 17.54 0.70
CA PRO A 562 -26.61 17.05 1.94
C PRO A 562 -27.19 15.64 1.81
N ASP A 563 -27.05 14.82 2.85
CA ASP A 563 -27.43 13.39 2.82
C ASP A 563 -28.90 13.14 2.44
N VAL A 564 -29.77 14.07 2.85
CA VAL A 564 -31.21 14.07 2.49
C VAL A 564 -31.45 14.01 0.97
N ALA A 565 -30.51 14.47 0.14
CA ALA A 565 -30.61 14.37 -1.32
C ALA A 565 -30.42 12.92 -1.82
N TRP A 566 -29.58 12.12 -1.16
CA TRP A 566 -29.36 10.71 -1.47
C TRP A 566 -30.50 9.84 -0.94
N ASP A 567 -31.06 10.20 0.21
CA ASP A 567 -32.16 9.46 0.86
C ASP A 567 -33.56 9.95 0.44
N THR A 568 -33.68 10.81 -0.59
CA THR A 568 -34.99 11.25 -1.11
C THR A 568 -35.59 10.17 -2.02
N PRO A 569 -36.68 9.48 -1.62
CA PRO A 569 -37.28 8.43 -2.43
C PRO A 569 -37.93 9.00 -3.69
N ASN A 570 -37.92 8.22 -4.78
CA ASN A 570 -38.48 8.59 -6.08
C ASN A 570 -37.86 9.85 -6.74
N LEU A 571 -36.66 10.26 -6.32
CA LEU A 571 -35.94 11.36 -6.95
C LEU A 571 -35.52 10.99 -8.38
N SER A 572 -36.15 11.65 -9.37
CA SER A 572 -35.97 11.40 -10.79
C SER A 572 -35.08 12.43 -11.50
N GLN A 573 -34.97 13.64 -10.94
CA GLN A 573 -34.07 14.69 -11.43
C GLN A 573 -33.33 15.36 -10.28
N LEU A 574 -32.00 15.47 -10.39
CA LEU A 574 -31.14 16.10 -9.39
C LEU A 574 -30.21 17.13 -10.05
N VAL A 575 -30.41 18.41 -9.70
CA VAL A 575 -29.62 19.53 -10.22
C VAL A 575 -28.71 20.09 -9.12
N LEU A 576 -27.41 19.86 -9.29
CA LEU A 576 -26.30 20.22 -8.40
C LEU A 576 -25.34 21.26 -9.02
N SER A 577 -25.68 21.82 -10.18
CA SER A 577 -24.81 22.73 -10.93
C SER A 577 -24.46 24.03 -10.19
N GLN A 578 -23.38 24.71 -10.57
CA GLN A 578 -22.92 25.98 -9.98
C GLN A 578 -22.64 25.88 -8.46
N ASN A 579 -21.98 24.80 -8.05
CA ASN A 579 -21.57 24.57 -6.66
C ASN A 579 -20.03 24.46 -6.59
N GLN A 580 -19.49 23.93 -5.48
CA GLN A 580 -18.05 23.77 -5.25
C GLN A 580 -17.67 22.31 -5.00
N LEU A 581 -18.47 21.35 -5.50
CA LEU A 581 -18.29 19.92 -5.29
C LEU A 581 -16.99 19.44 -5.94
N THR A 582 -16.14 18.74 -5.19
CA THR A 582 -14.85 18.19 -5.65
C THR A 582 -14.92 16.71 -6.05
N HIS A 583 -15.91 15.99 -5.52
CA HIS A 583 -16.22 14.58 -5.77
C HIS A 583 -17.71 14.34 -5.46
N LEU A 584 -18.21 13.14 -5.78
CA LEU A 584 -19.51 12.64 -5.32
C LEU A 584 -19.27 11.45 -4.38
N PRO A 585 -20.12 11.23 -3.36
CA PRO A 585 -20.01 10.11 -2.44
C PRO A 585 -20.64 8.82 -3.03
N GLU A 586 -20.24 7.65 -2.51
CA GLU A 586 -20.77 6.35 -2.93
C GLU A 586 -22.29 6.20 -2.68
N GLN A 587 -22.84 6.95 -1.72
CA GLN A 587 -24.27 7.08 -1.41
C GLN A 587 -25.14 7.48 -2.60
N ILE A 588 -24.56 7.96 -3.71
CA ILE A 588 -25.30 8.17 -4.97
C ILE A 588 -25.99 6.88 -5.49
N SER A 589 -25.49 5.70 -5.10
CA SER A 589 -26.15 4.40 -5.33
C SER A 589 -27.59 4.32 -4.79
N ASN A 590 -27.94 5.07 -3.73
CA ASN A 590 -29.30 5.11 -3.19
C ASN A 590 -30.33 5.62 -4.23
N LEU A 591 -29.88 6.38 -5.24
CA LEU A 591 -30.71 6.95 -6.29
C LEU A 591 -30.82 6.09 -7.55
N SER A 592 -30.09 4.97 -7.63
CA SER A 592 -30.00 4.08 -8.81
C SER A 592 -31.35 3.64 -9.37
N GLU A 593 -32.32 3.38 -8.49
CA GLU A 593 -33.66 2.92 -8.84
C GLU A 593 -34.60 4.02 -9.36
N SER A 594 -34.30 5.31 -9.12
CA SER A 594 -35.19 6.43 -9.47
C SER A 594 -34.62 7.48 -10.42
N ILE A 595 -33.31 7.74 -10.41
CA ILE A 595 -32.72 8.87 -11.12
C ILE A 595 -32.75 8.71 -12.65
N ARG A 596 -33.01 9.81 -13.36
CA ARG A 596 -33.01 9.90 -14.83
C ARG A 596 -32.20 11.08 -15.35
N GLU A 597 -32.33 12.25 -14.72
CA GLU A 597 -31.60 13.47 -15.08
C GLU A 597 -30.66 13.88 -13.93
N LEU A 598 -29.37 14.03 -14.22
CA LEU A 598 -28.35 14.42 -13.24
C LEU A 598 -27.44 15.51 -13.82
N ALA A 599 -27.62 16.74 -13.33
CA ALA A 599 -26.86 17.90 -13.77
C ALA A 599 -25.92 18.38 -12.65
N ILE A 600 -24.62 18.32 -12.89
CA ILE A 600 -23.54 18.58 -11.92
C ILE A 600 -22.51 19.58 -12.50
N SER A 601 -22.91 20.35 -13.49
CA SER A 601 -22.06 21.27 -14.24
C SER A 601 -21.59 22.49 -13.44
N GLN A 602 -20.47 23.10 -13.84
CA GLN A 602 -19.86 24.23 -13.12
C GLN A 602 -19.57 23.89 -11.65
N ASN A 603 -18.81 22.82 -11.44
CA ASN A 603 -18.32 22.35 -10.14
C ASN A 603 -16.78 22.19 -10.21
N ARG A 604 -16.18 21.44 -9.28
CA ARG A 604 -14.73 21.15 -9.23
C ARG A 604 -14.44 19.65 -9.30
N ILE A 605 -15.33 18.87 -9.90
CA ILE A 605 -15.25 17.41 -9.91
C ILE A 605 -14.03 16.94 -10.72
N THR A 606 -13.29 15.98 -10.16
CA THR A 606 -12.07 15.41 -10.75
C THR A 606 -12.23 13.95 -11.18
N PHE A 607 -13.07 13.18 -10.47
CA PHE A 607 -13.43 11.78 -10.74
C PHE A 607 -14.88 11.50 -10.28
N LEU A 608 -15.42 10.34 -10.67
CA LEU A 608 -16.71 9.82 -10.19
C LEU A 608 -16.50 8.58 -9.30
N PRO A 609 -17.35 8.35 -8.29
CA PRO A 609 -17.30 7.15 -7.43
C PRO A 609 -17.65 5.88 -8.20
N ASP A 610 -17.20 4.71 -7.74
CA ASP A 610 -17.46 3.44 -8.44
C ASP A 610 -18.95 3.05 -8.38
N SER A 611 -19.66 3.43 -7.31
CA SER A 611 -21.13 3.31 -7.24
C SER A 611 -21.88 4.08 -8.32
N PHE A 612 -21.26 5.04 -9.01
CA PHE A 612 -21.88 5.74 -10.15
C PHE A 612 -22.24 4.77 -11.29
N SER A 613 -21.54 3.63 -11.37
CA SER A 613 -21.82 2.59 -12.35
C SER A 613 -23.21 1.93 -12.20
N SER A 614 -23.84 2.05 -11.02
CA SER A 614 -25.15 1.47 -10.69
C SER A 614 -26.35 2.25 -11.24
N LEU A 615 -26.14 3.45 -11.78
CA LEU A 615 -27.22 4.37 -12.18
C LEU A 615 -27.87 4.00 -13.53
N HIS A 616 -28.16 2.71 -13.75
CA HIS A 616 -28.56 2.14 -15.05
C HIS A 616 -29.83 2.75 -15.67
N LYS A 617 -30.62 3.51 -14.91
CA LYS A 617 -31.83 4.23 -15.36
C LYS A 617 -31.58 5.68 -15.80
N LEU A 618 -30.35 6.19 -15.64
CA LEU A 618 -29.98 7.55 -16.02
C LEU A 618 -30.07 7.72 -17.55
N THR A 619 -30.80 8.75 -17.98
CA THR A 619 -30.97 9.12 -19.39
C THR A 619 -30.19 10.36 -19.76
N ASP A 620 -29.95 11.28 -18.81
CA ASP A 620 -29.39 12.61 -19.10
C ASP A 620 -28.35 12.99 -18.04
N LEU A 621 -27.10 13.21 -18.47
CA LEU A 621 -25.95 13.50 -17.61
C LEU A 621 -25.16 14.72 -18.08
N ASP A 622 -25.12 15.76 -17.24
CA ASP A 622 -24.33 16.97 -17.48
C ASP A 622 -23.20 17.12 -16.44
N LEU A 623 -21.97 16.88 -16.88
CA LEU A 623 -20.72 17.02 -16.13
C LEU A 623 -19.89 18.21 -16.65
N SER A 624 -20.50 19.12 -17.42
CA SER A 624 -19.77 20.20 -18.09
C SER A 624 -19.11 21.20 -17.14
N SER A 625 -18.02 21.84 -17.58
CA SER A 625 -17.30 22.84 -16.77
C SER A 625 -16.85 22.30 -15.42
N ASN A 626 -16.11 21.20 -15.44
CA ASN A 626 -15.49 20.55 -14.28
C ASN A 626 -13.96 20.42 -14.50
N VAL A 627 -13.28 19.56 -13.73
CA VAL A 627 -11.81 19.40 -13.75
C VAL A 627 -11.41 17.97 -14.14
N ILE A 628 -12.29 17.26 -14.85
CA ILE A 628 -12.13 15.85 -15.21
C ILE A 628 -11.01 15.71 -16.25
N ALA A 629 -9.93 14.99 -15.90
CA ALA A 629 -8.72 14.87 -16.72
C ALA A 629 -8.68 13.62 -17.63
N ARG A 630 -9.49 12.60 -17.31
CA ARG A 630 -9.67 11.36 -18.09
C ARG A 630 -11.15 11.03 -18.11
N PHE A 631 -11.66 10.46 -19.19
CA PHE A 631 -13.07 10.06 -19.27
C PHE A 631 -13.42 9.04 -18.17
N PRO A 632 -14.47 9.23 -17.36
CA PRO A 632 -14.83 8.29 -16.30
C PRO A 632 -15.40 6.99 -16.86
N ILE A 633 -14.72 5.86 -16.62
CA ILE A 633 -15.14 4.54 -17.13
C ILE A 633 -16.48 4.07 -16.53
N GLN A 634 -16.86 4.61 -15.37
CA GLN A 634 -18.14 4.33 -14.70
C GLN A 634 -19.36 4.80 -15.51
N ILE A 635 -19.17 5.70 -16.49
CA ILE A 635 -20.24 6.13 -17.40
C ILE A 635 -20.59 5.00 -18.40
N LEU A 636 -19.67 4.08 -18.70
CA LEU A 636 -19.85 3.04 -19.72
C LEU A 636 -20.89 1.96 -19.34
N SER A 637 -21.28 1.84 -18.06
CA SER A 637 -22.36 0.93 -17.63
C SER A 637 -23.77 1.54 -17.71
N LEU A 638 -23.89 2.79 -18.15
CA LEU A 638 -25.15 3.56 -18.17
C LEU A 638 -25.91 3.31 -19.48
N GLN A 639 -26.35 2.07 -19.69
CA GLN A 639 -26.97 1.60 -20.94
C GLN A 639 -28.25 2.35 -21.35
N SER A 640 -28.90 3.09 -20.44
CA SER A 640 -30.07 3.93 -20.74
C SER A 640 -29.73 5.35 -21.21
N LEU A 641 -28.46 5.75 -21.21
CA LEU A 641 -28.03 7.14 -21.40
C LEU A 641 -28.29 7.63 -22.83
N ARG A 642 -28.94 8.80 -22.94
CA ARG A 642 -29.36 9.47 -24.17
C ARG A 642 -28.64 10.79 -24.39
N SER A 643 -28.37 11.52 -23.32
CA SER A 643 -27.62 12.77 -23.35
C SER A 643 -26.42 12.70 -22.42
N LEU A 644 -25.23 12.98 -22.98
CA LEU A 644 -23.98 13.07 -22.23
C LEU A 644 -23.27 14.39 -22.58
N ASN A 645 -23.12 15.27 -21.59
CA ASN A 645 -22.35 16.49 -21.73
C ASN A 645 -21.13 16.48 -20.81
N VAL A 646 -19.94 16.50 -21.40
CA VAL A 646 -18.63 16.55 -20.74
C VAL A 646 -17.77 17.71 -21.26
N GLN A 647 -18.39 18.73 -21.87
CA GLN A 647 -17.68 19.92 -22.38
C GLN A 647 -16.92 20.67 -21.27
N SER A 648 -15.94 21.48 -21.65
CA SER A 648 -15.18 22.36 -20.73
C SER A 648 -14.54 21.60 -19.58
N ASN A 649 -13.88 20.49 -19.89
CA ASN A 649 -13.11 19.66 -18.95
C ASN A 649 -11.62 19.62 -19.36
N ARG A 650 -10.85 18.66 -18.86
CA ARG A 650 -9.40 18.53 -19.11
C ARG A 650 -9.03 17.23 -19.84
N MET A 651 -9.99 16.60 -20.51
CA MET A 651 -9.79 15.29 -21.14
C MET A 651 -8.84 15.37 -22.35
N THR A 652 -7.93 14.40 -22.47
CA THR A 652 -6.98 14.27 -23.57
C THR A 652 -7.29 13.12 -24.54
N GLU A 653 -8.14 12.19 -24.12
CA GLU A 653 -8.52 10.97 -24.84
C GLU A 653 -9.93 10.52 -24.42
N LEU A 654 -10.57 9.73 -25.27
CA LEU A 654 -11.84 9.04 -25.02
C LEU A 654 -11.58 7.52 -25.19
N PRO A 655 -12.27 6.64 -24.43
CA PRO A 655 -12.13 5.19 -24.59
C PRO A 655 -12.71 4.73 -25.93
N SER A 656 -12.13 3.68 -26.50
CA SER A 656 -12.56 3.08 -27.79
C SER A 656 -13.99 2.54 -27.72
N GLU A 657 -14.37 1.99 -26.57
CA GLU A 657 -15.61 1.25 -26.34
C GLU A 657 -16.80 2.18 -26.02
N LEU A 658 -16.61 3.51 -26.08
CA LEU A 658 -17.58 4.50 -25.59
C LEU A 658 -18.95 4.36 -26.27
N PHE A 659 -18.96 4.24 -27.60
CA PHE A 659 -20.18 4.21 -28.39
C PHE A 659 -20.81 2.81 -28.43
N ASP A 660 -19.99 1.75 -28.37
CA ASP A 660 -20.46 0.37 -28.25
C ASP A 660 -21.16 0.11 -26.92
N SER A 661 -20.70 0.77 -25.84
CA SER A 661 -21.24 0.63 -24.49
C SER A 661 -22.51 1.45 -24.22
N LEU A 662 -22.80 2.47 -25.04
CA LEU A 662 -23.87 3.45 -24.83
C LEU A 662 -24.94 3.46 -25.95
N PRO A 663 -25.59 2.31 -26.28
CA PRO A 663 -26.42 2.12 -27.48
C PRO A 663 -27.71 2.97 -27.57
N GLN A 664 -27.98 3.84 -26.58
CA GLN A 664 -29.12 4.74 -26.56
C GLN A 664 -28.73 6.23 -26.76
N LEU A 665 -27.45 6.53 -26.97
CA LEU A 665 -26.92 7.90 -26.99
C LEU A 665 -27.40 8.70 -28.23
N ILE A 666 -28.10 9.80 -27.97
CA ILE A 666 -28.69 10.70 -28.99
C ILE A 666 -27.84 11.97 -29.14
N THR A 667 -27.38 12.53 -28.02
CA THR A 667 -26.61 13.78 -27.99
C THR A 667 -25.35 13.64 -27.15
N PHE A 668 -24.19 13.89 -27.75
CA PHE A 668 -22.89 13.87 -27.07
C PHE A 668 -22.12 15.17 -27.32
N SER A 669 -21.70 15.85 -26.26
CA SER A 669 -20.72 16.95 -26.35
C SER A 669 -19.51 16.69 -25.47
N PHE A 670 -18.32 16.80 -26.09
CA PHE A 670 -17.03 16.84 -25.42
C PHE A 670 -16.21 18.08 -25.80
N ALA A 671 -16.90 19.18 -26.16
CA ALA A 671 -16.28 20.42 -26.58
C ALA A 671 -15.35 21.04 -25.50
N TYR A 672 -14.46 21.96 -25.88
CA TYR A 672 -13.57 22.67 -24.95
C TYR A 672 -12.76 21.72 -24.05
N ASN A 673 -12.13 20.71 -24.66
CA ASN A 673 -11.23 19.74 -24.01
C ASN A 673 -9.85 19.79 -24.70
N SER A 674 -9.07 18.70 -24.68
CA SER A 674 -7.80 18.58 -25.39
C SER A 674 -7.65 17.22 -26.08
N VAL A 675 -8.76 16.66 -26.54
CA VAL A 675 -8.80 15.39 -27.28
C VAL A 675 -8.12 15.57 -28.65
N LYS A 676 -7.19 14.67 -28.97
CA LYS A 676 -6.39 14.73 -30.22
C LYS A 676 -6.87 13.80 -31.34
N VAL A 677 -7.53 12.70 -30.97
CA VAL A 677 -7.95 11.63 -31.88
C VAL A 677 -9.47 11.69 -31.99
N PHE A 678 -9.98 11.76 -33.22
CA PHE A 678 -11.42 11.65 -33.47
C PHE A 678 -11.85 10.20 -33.17
N PRO A 679 -12.89 9.96 -32.36
CA PRO A 679 -13.26 8.61 -31.99
C PRO A 679 -13.78 7.82 -33.21
N THR A 680 -13.42 6.54 -33.28
CA THR A 680 -14.03 5.56 -34.19
C THR A 680 -15.34 5.09 -33.57
N PHE A 681 -16.45 5.11 -34.31
CA PHE A 681 -17.76 4.69 -33.80
C PHE A 681 -18.74 4.28 -34.90
N GLN A 682 -19.61 3.33 -34.57
CA GLN A 682 -20.82 2.98 -35.32
C GLN A 682 -22.00 3.06 -34.35
N HIS A 683 -22.89 4.06 -34.52
CA HIS A 683 -23.98 4.29 -33.58
C HIS A 683 -25.29 4.66 -34.28
N GLU A 684 -26.32 3.83 -34.10
CA GLU A 684 -27.58 3.98 -34.83
C GLU A 684 -28.37 5.24 -34.43
N LYS A 685 -28.32 5.64 -33.16
CA LYS A 685 -29.22 6.66 -32.59
C LYS A 685 -28.60 8.04 -32.36
N LEU A 686 -27.31 8.23 -32.69
CA LEU A 686 -26.64 9.50 -32.43
C LEU A 686 -27.14 10.55 -33.44
N GLU A 687 -27.80 11.60 -32.96
CA GLU A 687 -28.35 12.69 -33.79
C GLU A 687 -27.47 13.94 -33.80
N THR A 688 -26.78 14.23 -32.69
CA THR A 688 -25.90 15.40 -32.53
C THR A 688 -24.58 15.02 -31.86
N LEU A 689 -23.47 15.42 -32.47
CA LEU A 689 -22.12 15.29 -31.94
C LEU A 689 -21.41 16.65 -31.95
N ASP A 690 -21.01 17.14 -30.77
CA ASP A 690 -20.20 18.35 -30.62
C ASP A 690 -18.83 18.00 -30.03
N CYS A 691 -17.81 18.23 -30.84
CA CYS A 691 -16.41 18.03 -30.49
C CYS A 691 -15.57 19.27 -30.81
N SER A 692 -16.23 20.43 -30.81
CA SER A 692 -15.60 21.73 -31.05
C SER A 692 -14.55 22.07 -30.00
N ASN A 693 -13.64 23.01 -30.30
CA ASN A 693 -12.66 23.54 -29.34
C ASN A 693 -11.81 22.42 -28.69
N ASN A 694 -11.26 21.53 -29.52
CA ASN A 694 -10.39 20.42 -29.13
C ASN A 694 -9.07 20.49 -29.93
N LYS A 695 -8.34 19.37 -30.09
CA LYS A 695 -7.06 19.28 -30.82
C LYS A 695 -7.09 18.17 -31.87
N LEU A 696 -8.28 17.93 -32.43
CA LEU A 696 -8.52 16.86 -33.40
C LEU A 696 -7.78 17.19 -34.70
N THR A 697 -6.95 16.27 -35.19
CA THR A 697 -6.10 16.50 -36.37
C THR A 697 -6.69 15.98 -37.68
N ASN A 698 -7.70 15.10 -37.59
CA ASN A 698 -8.41 14.50 -38.71
C ASN A 698 -9.83 14.09 -38.28
N VAL A 699 -10.70 13.76 -39.23
CA VAL A 699 -12.07 13.29 -39.00
C VAL A 699 -12.32 12.04 -39.86
N ASP A 700 -12.99 11.03 -39.31
CA ASP A 700 -13.31 9.81 -40.04
C ASP A 700 -14.74 9.85 -40.65
N ALA A 701 -14.81 10.00 -41.97
CA ALA A 701 -16.05 9.98 -42.72
C ALA A 701 -16.75 8.60 -42.71
N SER A 702 -16.01 7.51 -42.54
CA SER A 702 -16.58 6.16 -42.55
C SER A 702 -17.44 5.91 -41.31
N CYS A 703 -16.98 6.35 -40.13
CA CYS A 703 -17.75 6.37 -38.89
C CYS A 703 -19.00 7.24 -39.01
N ILE A 704 -18.85 8.48 -39.49
CA ILE A 704 -19.97 9.44 -39.64
C ILE A 704 -21.04 8.94 -40.63
N ARG A 705 -20.62 8.24 -41.71
CA ARG A 705 -21.51 7.55 -42.66
C ARG A 705 -22.18 6.31 -42.08
N SER A 706 -21.61 5.73 -41.02
CA SER A 706 -22.16 4.55 -40.32
C SER A 706 -23.16 4.91 -39.22
N CYS A 707 -23.44 6.21 -39.02
CA CYS A 707 -24.43 6.74 -38.08
C CYS A 707 -25.64 7.33 -38.82
N PRO A 708 -26.66 6.53 -39.19
CA PRO A 708 -27.72 6.94 -40.12
C PRO A 708 -28.64 8.07 -39.63
N ASN A 709 -28.61 8.42 -38.34
CA ASN A 709 -29.38 9.53 -37.77
C ASN A 709 -28.54 10.78 -37.45
N LEU A 710 -27.21 10.74 -37.62
CA LEU A 710 -26.33 11.85 -37.24
C LEU A 710 -26.54 13.04 -38.17
N SER A 711 -27.21 14.06 -37.65
CA SER A 711 -27.73 15.21 -38.40
C SER A 711 -26.98 16.51 -38.14
N SER A 712 -26.32 16.63 -36.98
CA SER A 712 -25.56 17.80 -36.57
C SER A 712 -24.17 17.41 -36.05
N LEU A 713 -23.13 17.94 -36.68
CA LEU A 713 -21.73 17.73 -36.30
C LEU A 713 -21.01 19.07 -36.17
N ASP A 714 -20.49 19.35 -34.98
CA ASP A 714 -19.58 20.48 -34.76
C ASP A 714 -18.14 19.98 -34.54
N ILE A 715 -17.26 20.36 -35.47
CA ILE A 715 -15.82 20.09 -35.45
C ILE A 715 -15.01 21.39 -35.44
N SER A 716 -15.64 22.54 -35.14
CA SER A 716 -14.99 23.86 -35.17
C SER A 716 -13.89 24.01 -34.13
N ASN A 717 -12.95 24.93 -34.38
CA ASN A 717 -11.79 25.22 -33.52
C ASN A 717 -11.01 23.94 -33.13
N ASN A 718 -10.53 23.22 -34.15
CA ASN A 718 -9.67 22.04 -34.03
C ASN A 718 -8.44 22.19 -34.96
N ASP A 719 -7.56 21.18 -34.97
CA ASP A 719 -6.31 21.16 -35.76
C ASP A 719 -6.47 20.44 -37.12
N ILE A 720 -7.70 20.33 -37.66
CA ILE A 720 -8.00 19.53 -38.85
C ILE A 720 -7.44 20.19 -40.11
N GLY A 721 -6.43 19.57 -40.73
CA GLY A 721 -5.78 20.11 -41.93
C GLY A 721 -6.52 19.85 -43.25
N VAL A 722 -7.16 18.67 -43.35
CA VAL A 722 -7.89 18.19 -44.54
C VAL A 722 -9.17 17.50 -44.06
N LEU A 723 -10.28 17.69 -44.78
CA LEU A 723 -11.52 16.94 -44.56
C LEU A 723 -11.69 15.92 -45.68
N PRO A 724 -12.04 14.65 -45.36
CA PRO A 724 -12.36 13.65 -46.36
C PRO A 724 -13.56 14.09 -47.24
N PRO A 725 -13.44 14.07 -48.59
CA PRO A 725 -14.54 14.34 -49.52
C PRO A 725 -15.81 13.51 -49.23
N GLU A 726 -15.62 12.29 -48.70
CA GLU A 726 -16.65 11.31 -48.35
C GLU A 726 -17.68 11.86 -47.35
N LEU A 727 -17.36 12.90 -46.57
CA LEU A 727 -18.33 13.63 -45.74
C LEU A 727 -19.49 14.21 -46.58
N GLY A 728 -19.24 14.54 -47.85
CA GLY A 728 -20.28 14.98 -48.79
C GLY A 728 -21.32 13.90 -49.12
N LEU A 729 -21.07 12.63 -48.79
CA LEU A 729 -22.01 11.50 -48.94
C LEU A 729 -22.80 11.17 -47.65
N THR A 730 -22.60 11.95 -46.58
CA THR A 730 -23.29 11.75 -45.31
C THR A 730 -24.66 12.45 -45.28
N GLN A 731 -25.47 12.04 -44.31
CA GLN A 731 -26.80 12.56 -43.97
C GLN A 731 -26.80 13.84 -43.11
N LEU A 732 -25.62 14.44 -42.87
CA LEU A 732 -25.48 15.67 -42.08
C LEU A 732 -26.30 16.83 -42.69
N LYS A 733 -27.02 17.55 -41.83
CA LYS A 733 -27.72 18.80 -42.15
C LYS A 733 -26.91 20.01 -41.67
N ASN A 734 -26.34 19.90 -40.47
CA ASN A 734 -25.48 20.91 -39.87
C ASN A 734 -24.05 20.37 -39.78
N LEU A 735 -23.09 21.10 -40.37
CA LEU A 735 -21.66 20.77 -40.30
C LEU A 735 -20.87 22.06 -40.08
N ASN A 736 -20.42 22.31 -38.85
CA ASN A 736 -19.60 23.46 -38.52
C ASN A 736 -18.11 23.09 -38.53
N ILE A 737 -17.33 23.75 -39.39
CA ILE A 737 -15.89 23.49 -39.61
C ILE A 737 -15.00 24.69 -39.27
N ARG A 738 -15.58 25.79 -38.77
CA ARG A 738 -14.90 27.08 -38.58
C ARG A 738 -13.65 26.95 -37.71
N GLY A 739 -12.63 27.77 -37.97
CA GLY A 739 -11.44 27.86 -37.11
C GLY A 739 -10.43 26.71 -37.22
N ASN A 740 -10.67 25.72 -38.08
CA ASN A 740 -9.66 24.72 -38.46
C ASN A 740 -8.63 25.30 -39.46
N PRO A 741 -7.39 24.78 -39.54
CA PRO A 741 -6.30 25.27 -40.42
C PRO A 741 -6.51 25.05 -41.95
N MET A 742 -7.76 24.95 -42.40
CA MET A 742 -8.19 24.49 -43.72
C MET A 742 -8.17 25.56 -44.81
N ARG A 743 -6.97 25.96 -45.27
CA ARG A 743 -6.81 26.97 -46.33
C ARG A 743 -7.66 26.74 -47.58
N ALA A 744 -7.91 25.48 -47.97
CA ALA A 744 -8.68 25.13 -49.16
C ALA A 744 -10.21 25.31 -49.03
N LEU A 745 -10.75 25.49 -47.81
CA LEU A 745 -12.19 25.61 -47.54
C LEU A 745 -12.63 26.99 -47.04
N LEU A 746 -11.71 27.96 -46.94
CA LEU A 746 -12.01 29.35 -46.57
C LEU A 746 -13.23 29.94 -47.32
N PRO A 747 -13.43 29.74 -48.65
CA PRO A 747 -14.60 30.27 -49.37
C PRO A 747 -15.94 29.61 -49.03
N TYR A 748 -15.97 28.65 -48.10
CA TYR A 748 -17.14 27.87 -47.69
C TYR A 748 -17.42 27.94 -46.18
N MET A 749 -16.53 28.53 -45.37
CA MET A 749 -16.71 28.61 -43.90
C MET A 749 -17.92 29.46 -43.46
N ASP A 750 -18.25 30.51 -44.22
CA ASP A 750 -19.38 31.39 -43.94
C ASP A 750 -20.64 31.06 -44.79
N LYS A 751 -20.72 29.86 -45.36
CA LYS A 751 -21.84 29.40 -46.22
C LYS A 751 -22.66 28.32 -45.52
N PRO A 752 -23.95 28.13 -45.90
CA PRO A 752 -24.78 27.05 -45.37
C PRO A 752 -24.13 25.68 -45.58
N SER A 753 -24.26 24.78 -44.60
CA SER A 753 -23.67 23.42 -44.58
C SER A 753 -23.87 22.66 -45.88
N GLU A 754 -25.06 22.77 -46.49
CA GLU A 754 -25.41 22.16 -47.77
C GLU A 754 -24.45 22.53 -48.91
N THR A 755 -23.94 23.76 -48.93
CA THR A 755 -23.00 24.23 -49.96
C THR A 755 -21.62 23.63 -49.78
N LEU A 756 -21.18 23.45 -48.53
CA LEU A 756 -19.94 22.75 -48.18
C LEU A 756 -20.05 21.26 -48.52
N LEU A 757 -21.14 20.60 -48.10
CA LEU A 757 -21.39 19.18 -48.37
C LEU A 757 -21.52 18.89 -49.88
N LYS A 758 -22.16 19.78 -50.64
CA LYS A 758 -22.24 19.71 -52.12
C LYS A 758 -20.87 19.89 -52.77
N TYR A 759 -20.01 20.77 -52.25
CA TYR A 759 -18.63 20.91 -52.74
C TYR A 759 -17.79 19.65 -52.44
N LEU A 760 -17.90 19.09 -51.23
CA LEU A 760 -17.22 17.84 -50.86
C LEU A 760 -17.70 16.65 -51.73
N ARG A 761 -19.00 16.54 -51.98
CA ARG A 761 -19.57 15.53 -52.90
C ARG A 761 -19.02 15.68 -54.33
N GLY A 762 -18.84 16.90 -54.81
CA GLY A 762 -18.24 17.20 -56.11
C GLY A 762 -16.71 16.99 -56.20
N ARG A 763 -16.06 16.56 -55.11
CA ARG A 763 -14.64 16.15 -55.09
C ARG A 763 -14.44 14.63 -55.20
N ILE A 764 -15.52 13.85 -55.14
CA ILE A 764 -15.51 12.40 -55.33
C ILE A 764 -15.70 12.13 -56.82
N ALA A 765 -14.73 11.45 -57.42
CA ALA A 765 -14.69 11.11 -58.85
C ALA A 765 -15.09 9.65 -59.09
#